data_AF-U7Q7R8-F1
#
_entry.id   AF-U7Q7R8-F1
#
_cell.length_a   1.000
_cell.length_b   1.000
_cell.length_c   1.000
_cell.angle_alpha   90.00
_cell.angle_beta   90.00
_cell.angle_gamma   90.00
#
_symmetry.space_group_name_H-M   'P 1'
#
loop_
_entity.id
_entity.type
_entity.pdbx_description
1 polymer ?
#
loop_
_entity_poly.entity_id
_entity_poly.type
_entity_poly.pdbx_seq_one_letter_code
_entity_poly.pdbx_strand_id
1 'polypeptide(L)'
;IAQNLAKQLQKLGVSSNQLVAIIMEKGWEQVVAALGILAAGAAYVPIDPQLPKERRLHLLQETEVKQILTQSWLNHKLEIPENIARICVDNLELSSEETEHLALNTHNSPQDLAYVIYTSGSTGLPKGVMIDHQGAVNTIIDINQRFNITSDDRILALSALNFDLSVYDILGTLAAGGTIVIPNAEATKDPAHWVELIEQQEITVWNSVPALMQMLLEHLNSRSEVKNSLRLVLLSGDWLPLDLPNRIKNTLNKNTKIISLGGATEASIWSILYPIDTVNPNWKSIPYGRPMANQRFYVLNEALEPCPMWVTGQLYIGGIGLAKGYWRNPEKTNKSFIIHPKTQEKLYKTGDLGRYLPDGNIEFLGREDFQVKINGYRIELGEIESTLKHHSAIQEAIVTAIGETRENQQLVAYIVPKEPQNVSGIDRIEFKLQQPGLRAEEAKQPSIELPKPELSEEFTRAYLQRQSYRKFLDKPISLQEFSQLISCLMQIKLDNSPLPKYRYASAGSLYPVQTYCYIKPNSIAEIQPGIYYYNPAEHRLILIQENGQIDNKIYGVNQSIFEQSAFAIFLMGNFNAIHPIYGEKAKDFCLLEAGYISQLLMETAPKHEIGLCPIGTLEFETIQEWFNLEPNQILLHSFVGGRIDTAWTK
;
A
#
# COMPACT_ATOMS: atom_id res chain seq x y z
N ILE A 1 -30.80 -7.54 -32.94
CA ILE A 1 -30.89 -7.09 -31.53
C ILE A 1 -30.21 -5.73 -31.33
N ALA A 2 -28.89 -5.60 -31.54
CA ALA A 2 -28.16 -4.34 -31.29
C ALA A 2 -28.74 -3.10 -32.00
N GLN A 3 -29.16 -3.21 -33.27
CA GLN A 3 -29.81 -2.11 -33.99
C GLN A 3 -31.16 -1.67 -33.36
N ASN A 4 -31.95 -2.61 -32.83
CA ASN A 4 -33.20 -2.28 -32.15
C ASN A 4 -32.95 -1.60 -30.80
N LEU A 5 -31.94 -2.08 -30.07
CA LEU A 5 -31.45 -1.40 -28.87
C LEU A 5 -31.01 0.04 -29.18
N ALA A 6 -30.27 0.24 -30.28
CA ALA A 6 -29.85 1.57 -30.71
C ALA A 6 -31.04 2.51 -30.97
N LYS A 7 -32.06 2.03 -31.70
CA LYS A 7 -33.32 2.76 -31.93
C LYS A 7 -34.03 3.11 -30.61
N GLN A 8 -34.09 2.18 -29.66
CA GLN A 8 -34.70 2.42 -28.35
C GLN A 8 -33.93 3.47 -27.54
N LEU A 9 -32.60 3.41 -27.54
CA LEU A 9 -31.75 4.42 -26.89
C LEU A 9 -31.96 5.80 -27.49
N GLN A 10 -32.05 5.92 -28.81
CA GLN A 10 -32.36 7.18 -29.48
C GLN A 10 -33.75 7.73 -29.11
N LYS A 11 -34.77 6.88 -29.02
CA LYS A 11 -36.11 7.28 -28.52
C LYS A 11 -36.07 7.82 -27.09
N LEU A 12 -35.11 7.36 -26.28
CA LEU A 12 -34.86 7.84 -24.92
C LEU A 12 -33.96 9.09 -24.88
N GLY A 13 -33.61 9.66 -26.04
CA GLY A 13 -32.84 10.90 -26.16
C GLY A 13 -31.32 10.72 -26.01
N VAL A 14 -30.81 9.49 -26.12
CA VAL A 14 -29.37 9.22 -26.13
C VAL A 14 -28.74 9.83 -27.38
N SER A 15 -27.61 10.51 -27.22
CA SER A 15 -26.92 11.25 -28.28
C SER A 15 -25.40 11.13 -28.16
N SER A 16 -24.69 11.73 -29.13
CA SER A 16 -23.22 11.67 -29.20
C SER A 16 -22.53 12.19 -27.94
N ASN A 17 -21.45 11.51 -27.54
CA ASN A 17 -20.65 11.79 -26.34
C ASN A 17 -21.41 11.68 -25.00
N GLN A 18 -22.63 11.14 -24.98
CA GLN A 18 -23.30 10.74 -23.73
C GLN A 18 -22.89 9.33 -23.33
N LEU A 19 -22.87 9.07 -22.02
CA LEU A 19 -22.51 7.78 -21.46
C LEU A 19 -23.74 6.95 -21.13
N VAL A 20 -23.73 5.68 -21.55
CA VAL A 20 -24.74 4.68 -21.17
C VAL A 20 -24.03 3.57 -20.39
N ALA A 21 -24.50 3.32 -19.17
CA ALA A 21 -23.87 2.32 -18.30
C ALA A 21 -24.26 0.89 -18.72
N ILE A 22 -23.28 -0.03 -18.69
CA ILE A 22 -23.51 -1.47 -18.85
C ILE A 22 -23.20 -2.13 -17.50
N ILE A 23 -24.21 -2.74 -16.88
CA ILE A 23 -24.07 -3.49 -15.62
C ILE A 23 -24.59 -4.91 -15.86
N MET A 24 -23.67 -5.80 -16.24
CA MET A 24 -24.01 -7.16 -16.67
C MET A 24 -22.93 -8.14 -16.27
N GLU A 25 -23.34 -9.37 -15.96
CA GLU A 25 -22.45 -10.52 -15.91
C GLU A 25 -21.98 -10.89 -17.32
N LYS A 26 -20.96 -11.76 -17.42
CA LYS A 26 -20.41 -12.20 -18.69
C LYS A 26 -21.48 -12.89 -19.53
N GLY A 27 -21.70 -12.44 -20.76
CA GLY A 27 -22.74 -12.96 -21.64
C GLY A 27 -22.78 -12.26 -23.00
N TRP A 28 -23.58 -12.78 -23.93
CA TRP A 28 -23.76 -12.18 -25.25
C TRP A 28 -24.45 -10.81 -25.18
N GLU A 29 -25.20 -10.55 -24.11
CA GLU A 29 -25.87 -9.29 -23.84
C GLU A 29 -24.87 -8.13 -23.74
N GLN A 30 -23.66 -8.38 -23.22
CA GLN A 30 -22.59 -7.37 -23.16
C GLN A 30 -22.16 -6.92 -24.56
N VAL A 31 -22.05 -7.86 -25.51
CA VAL A 31 -21.72 -7.58 -26.90
C VAL A 31 -22.82 -6.75 -27.55
N VAL A 32 -24.08 -7.17 -27.37
CA VAL A 32 -25.24 -6.45 -27.91
C VAL A 32 -25.38 -5.06 -27.31
N ALA A 33 -25.13 -4.92 -26.00
CA ALA A 33 -25.16 -3.64 -25.29
C ALA A 33 -24.11 -2.67 -25.83
N ALA A 34 -22.84 -3.10 -25.92
CA ALA A 34 -21.76 -2.29 -26.46
C ALA A 34 -22.07 -1.86 -27.91
N LEU A 35 -22.44 -2.80 -28.78
CA LEU A 35 -22.77 -2.49 -30.18
C LEU A 35 -24.00 -1.58 -30.29
N GLY A 36 -25.04 -1.79 -29.49
CA GLY A 36 -26.26 -0.99 -29.52
C GLY A 36 -26.03 0.46 -29.07
N ILE A 37 -25.18 0.66 -28.06
CA ILE A 37 -24.79 2.01 -27.59
C ILE A 37 -23.98 2.74 -28.66
N LEU A 38 -22.94 2.09 -29.21
CA LEU A 38 -22.12 2.67 -30.29
C LEU A 38 -22.96 2.96 -31.54
N ALA A 39 -23.87 2.05 -31.89
CA ALA A 39 -24.80 2.23 -33.01
C ALA A 39 -25.86 3.30 -32.75
N ALA A 40 -26.13 3.69 -31.50
CA ALA A 40 -26.95 4.86 -31.16
C ALA A 40 -26.16 6.18 -31.25
N GLY A 41 -24.82 6.08 -31.34
CA GLY A 41 -23.87 7.20 -31.35
C GLY A 41 -23.34 7.59 -29.98
N ALA A 42 -23.69 6.88 -28.92
CA ALA A 42 -23.21 7.13 -27.56
C ALA A 42 -21.99 6.28 -27.22
N ALA A 43 -21.40 6.55 -26.05
CA ALA A 43 -20.30 5.78 -25.50
C ALA A 43 -20.78 4.90 -24.34
N TYR A 44 -20.22 3.70 -24.23
CA TYR A 44 -20.55 2.82 -23.11
C TYR A 44 -19.59 3.00 -21.93
N VAL A 45 -20.10 2.77 -20.74
CA VAL A 45 -19.33 2.76 -19.49
C VAL A 45 -19.64 1.47 -18.72
N PRO A 46 -18.73 0.49 -18.71
CA PRO A 46 -18.95 -0.78 -18.04
C PRO A 46 -18.73 -0.64 -16.52
N ILE A 47 -19.67 -1.13 -15.73
CA ILE A 47 -19.58 -1.20 -14.27
C ILE A 47 -19.83 -2.64 -13.85
N ASP A 48 -18.86 -3.22 -13.15
CA ASP A 48 -18.94 -4.62 -12.71
C ASP A 48 -20.07 -4.80 -11.68
N PRO A 49 -21.04 -5.71 -11.93
CA PRO A 49 -22.15 -5.97 -11.01
C PRO A 49 -21.71 -6.50 -9.64
N GLN A 50 -20.52 -7.11 -9.55
CA GLN A 50 -19.98 -7.66 -8.31
C GLN A 50 -19.36 -6.60 -7.40
N LEU A 51 -19.18 -5.36 -7.87
CA LEU A 51 -18.69 -4.27 -7.03
C LEU A 51 -19.65 -4.01 -5.85
N PRO A 52 -19.12 -3.66 -4.67
CA PRO A 52 -19.94 -3.24 -3.54
C PRO A 52 -20.93 -2.15 -3.95
N LYS A 53 -22.14 -2.22 -3.38
CA LYS A 53 -23.25 -1.30 -3.71
C LYS A 53 -22.83 0.16 -3.71
N GLU A 54 -22.17 0.61 -2.64
CA GLU A 54 -21.72 2.00 -2.48
C GLU A 54 -20.78 2.41 -3.61
N ARG A 55 -19.86 1.53 -4.01
CA ARG A 55 -18.94 1.77 -5.11
C ARG A 55 -19.66 1.87 -6.45
N ARG A 56 -20.67 1.03 -6.70
CA ARG A 56 -21.50 1.12 -7.92
C ARG A 56 -22.28 2.42 -7.97
N LEU A 57 -22.92 2.81 -6.86
CA LEU A 57 -23.68 4.06 -6.77
C LEU A 57 -22.79 5.29 -6.98
N HIS A 58 -21.60 5.29 -6.38
CA HIS A 58 -20.60 6.34 -6.58
C HIS A 58 -20.19 6.46 -8.06
N LEU A 59 -19.88 5.33 -8.72
CA LEU A 59 -19.54 5.34 -10.15
C LEU A 59 -20.71 5.85 -11.02
N LEU A 60 -21.95 5.46 -10.72
CA LEU A 60 -23.13 5.94 -11.43
C LEU A 60 -23.31 7.46 -11.27
N GLN A 61 -23.10 7.99 -10.07
CA GLN A 61 -23.16 9.44 -9.78
C GLN A 61 -22.08 10.22 -10.52
N GLU A 62 -20.81 9.79 -10.41
CA GLU A 62 -19.67 10.43 -11.09
C GLU A 62 -19.85 10.49 -12.61
N THR A 63 -20.41 9.42 -13.17
CA THR A 63 -20.60 9.26 -14.61
C THR A 63 -21.80 10.03 -15.17
N GLU A 64 -22.74 10.46 -14.32
CA GLU A 64 -23.99 11.16 -14.71
C GLU A 64 -24.82 10.42 -15.78
N VAL A 65 -24.83 9.08 -15.72
CA VAL A 65 -25.62 8.28 -16.67
C VAL A 65 -27.12 8.42 -16.42
N LYS A 66 -27.88 8.50 -17.51
CA LYS A 66 -29.36 8.51 -17.48
C LYS A 66 -29.98 7.18 -17.87
N GLN A 67 -29.18 6.27 -18.45
CA GLN A 67 -29.61 4.95 -18.89
C GLN A 67 -28.61 3.90 -18.41
N ILE A 68 -29.15 2.76 -17.96
CA ILE A 68 -28.40 1.55 -17.64
C ILE A 68 -28.96 0.40 -18.49
N LEU A 69 -28.05 -0.34 -19.11
CA LEU A 69 -28.31 -1.64 -19.71
C LEU A 69 -27.93 -2.73 -18.72
N THR A 70 -28.83 -3.69 -18.51
CA THR A 70 -28.65 -4.82 -17.59
C THR A 70 -29.25 -6.10 -18.18
N GLN A 71 -29.03 -7.23 -17.51
CA GLN A 71 -29.78 -8.47 -17.73
C GLN A 71 -31.02 -8.52 -16.81
N SER A 72 -32.09 -9.20 -17.22
CA SER A 72 -33.36 -9.25 -16.49
C SER A 72 -33.22 -9.86 -15.09
N TRP A 73 -32.40 -10.90 -14.94
CA TRP A 73 -32.16 -11.55 -13.65
C TRP A 73 -31.33 -10.69 -12.68
N LEU A 74 -30.51 -9.77 -13.20
CA LEU A 74 -29.78 -8.79 -12.39
C LEU A 74 -30.66 -7.60 -12.03
N ASN A 75 -31.60 -7.21 -12.87
CA ASN A 75 -32.41 -5.99 -12.70
C ASN A 75 -33.07 -5.88 -11.32
N HIS A 76 -33.53 -7.00 -10.75
CA HIS A 76 -34.14 -7.04 -9.42
C HIS A 76 -33.13 -6.97 -8.27
N LYS A 77 -31.88 -7.34 -8.51
CA LYS A 77 -30.78 -7.32 -7.52
C LYS A 77 -30.03 -5.98 -7.51
N LEU A 78 -30.09 -5.23 -8.61
CA LEU A 78 -29.41 -3.95 -8.73
C LEU A 78 -30.25 -2.84 -8.09
N GLU A 79 -29.78 -2.32 -6.96
CA GLU A 79 -30.29 -1.07 -6.41
C GLU A 79 -29.79 0.11 -7.25
N ILE A 80 -30.67 0.64 -8.09
CA ILE A 80 -30.40 1.75 -9.00
C ILE A 80 -31.30 2.93 -8.62
N PRO A 81 -30.78 4.17 -8.62
CA PRO A 81 -31.58 5.38 -8.43
C PRO A 81 -32.79 5.48 -9.38
N GLU A 82 -33.94 5.92 -8.88
CA GLU A 82 -35.21 5.95 -9.64
C GLU A 82 -35.16 6.85 -10.89
N ASN A 83 -34.26 7.84 -10.90
CA ASN A 83 -34.08 8.77 -12.01
C ASN A 83 -33.27 8.19 -13.19
N ILE A 84 -32.79 6.95 -13.10
CA ILE A 84 -32.02 6.28 -14.16
C ILE A 84 -32.89 5.23 -14.85
N ALA A 85 -33.09 5.38 -16.16
CA ALA A 85 -33.86 4.44 -16.95
C ALA A 85 -33.11 3.11 -17.11
N ARG A 86 -33.81 1.99 -16.92
CA ARG A 86 -33.26 0.63 -17.00
C ARG A 86 -33.78 -0.08 -18.24
N ILE A 87 -32.89 -0.77 -18.95
CA ILE A 87 -33.24 -1.59 -20.11
C ILE A 87 -32.61 -2.96 -19.93
N CYS A 88 -33.45 -4.01 -19.92
CA CYS A 88 -33.00 -5.39 -19.91
C CYS A 88 -32.73 -5.85 -21.34
N VAL A 89 -31.48 -6.16 -21.69
CA VAL A 89 -31.07 -6.46 -23.08
C VAL A 89 -31.59 -7.82 -23.55
N ASP A 90 -31.76 -8.77 -22.64
CA ASP A 90 -32.34 -10.09 -22.86
C ASP A 90 -33.87 -10.09 -23.05
N ASN A 91 -34.55 -8.99 -22.67
CA ASN A 91 -36.00 -8.82 -22.82
C ASN A 91 -36.38 -7.91 -24.01
N LEU A 92 -35.44 -7.56 -24.88
CA LEU A 92 -35.74 -6.70 -26.03
C LEU A 92 -36.66 -7.41 -27.01
N GLU A 93 -37.92 -6.95 -27.08
CA GLU A 93 -38.86 -7.41 -28.11
C GLU A 93 -38.32 -7.03 -29.49
N LEU A 94 -38.05 -8.04 -30.31
CA LEU A 94 -37.75 -7.84 -31.72
C LEU A 94 -39.08 -7.59 -32.42
N SER A 95 -39.46 -6.33 -32.62
CA SER A 95 -40.64 -6.01 -33.41
C SER A 95 -40.46 -6.59 -34.82
N SER A 96 -41.38 -7.46 -35.23
CA SER A 96 -41.49 -8.00 -36.59
C SER A 96 -42.00 -6.95 -37.59
N GLU A 97 -42.51 -5.83 -37.08
CA GLU A 97 -42.94 -4.69 -37.88
C GLU A 97 -41.74 -3.85 -38.31
N GLU A 98 -41.56 -3.78 -39.62
CA GLU A 98 -40.63 -2.92 -40.36
C GLU A 98 -39.14 -3.18 -40.11
N THR A 99 -38.70 -4.29 -40.73
CA THR A 99 -37.38 -4.38 -41.39
C THR A 99 -37.26 -3.38 -42.56
N GLU A 100 -37.92 -2.23 -42.49
CA GLU A 100 -37.46 -1.09 -43.26
C GLU A 100 -36.13 -0.67 -42.62
N HIS A 101 -35.10 -0.68 -43.43
CA HIS A 101 -33.84 -0.01 -43.18
C HIS A 101 -34.08 1.51 -43.07
N LEU A 102 -34.91 1.97 -42.12
CA LEU A 102 -34.83 3.31 -41.58
C LEU A 102 -33.41 3.42 -41.03
N ALA A 103 -32.53 3.96 -41.88
CA ALA A 103 -31.14 4.19 -41.55
C ALA A 103 -31.11 4.85 -40.18
N LEU A 104 -30.33 4.29 -39.26
CA LEU A 104 -30.00 5.00 -38.04
C LEU A 104 -29.47 6.36 -38.49
N ASN A 105 -30.19 7.44 -38.18
CA ASN A 105 -29.75 8.80 -38.46
C ASN A 105 -28.70 9.18 -37.42
N THR A 106 -27.56 8.48 -37.45
CA THR A 106 -26.45 8.70 -36.53
C THR A 106 -25.37 9.49 -37.22
N HIS A 107 -25.16 10.71 -36.72
CA HIS A 107 -24.00 11.51 -37.07
C HIS A 107 -22.87 11.17 -36.10
N ASN A 108 -22.24 10.01 -36.29
CA ASN A 108 -21.07 9.62 -35.50
C ASN A 108 -19.82 10.22 -36.14
N SER A 109 -19.05 10.98 -35.37
CA SER A 109 -17.71 11.44 -35.74
C SER A 109 -16.64 10.47 -35.25
N PRO A 110 -15.51 10.27 -35.97
CA PRO A 110 -14.41 9.46 -35.46
C PRO A 110 -13.86 9.93 -34.10
N GLN A 111 -14.00 11.22 -33.77
CA GLN A 111 -13.55 11.80 -32.50
C GLN A 111 -14.62 11.74 -31.40
N ASP A 112 -15.81 11.19 -31.68
CA ASP A 112 -16.81 10.95 -30.63
C ASP A 112 -16.34 9.82 -29.72
N LEU A 113 -16.74 9.89 -28.45
CA LEU A 113 -16.44 8.87 -27.47
C LEU A 113 -17.00 7.51 -27.92
N ALA A 114 -16.17 6.48 -27.83
CA ALA A 114 -16.58 5.09 -27.98
C ALA A 114 -16.86 4.47 -26.60
N TYR A 115 -15.97 4.71 -25.63
CA TYR A 115 -16.14 4.17 -24.29
C TYR A 115 -15.42 5.00 -23.22
N VAL A 116 -15.89 4.83 -21.99
CA VAL A 116 -15.22 5.30 -20.78
C VAL A 116 -15.01 4.11 -19.86
N ILE A 117 -13.75 3.79 -19.56
CA ILE A 117 -13.40 2.70 -18.63
C ILE A 117 -12.77 3.30 -17.38
N TYR A 118 -13.33 2.97 -16.22
CA TYR A 118 -12.79 3.41 -14.94
C TYR A 118 -11.60 2.55 -14.50
N THR A 119 -10.53 3.22 -14.11
CA THR A 119 -9.32 2.61 -13.54
C THR A 119 -9.08 3.16 -12.14
N SER A 120 -8.31 2.44 -11.30
CA SER A 120 -7.91 2.91 -9.99
C SER A 120 -7.16 4.25 -10.09
N GLY A 121 -7.35 5.12 -9.10
CA GLY A 121 -6.74 6.46 -9.09
C GLY A 121 -5.90 6.71 -7.84
N SER A 122 -4.71 7.29 -8.02
CA SER A 122 -3.79 7.66 -6.93
C SER A 122 -4.38 8.51 -5.80
N THR A 123 -5.49 9.20 -6.01
CA THR A 123 -6.19 10.03 -5.01
C THR A 123 -7.25 9.26 -4.21
N GLY A 124 -7.43 7.96 -4.46
CA GLY A 124 -8.48 7.13 -3.85
C GLY A 124 -9.81 7.09 -4.59
N LEU A 125 -9.97 7.89 -5.64
CA LEU A 125 -11.15 7.89 -6.49
C LEU A 125 -10.81 7.35 -7.88
N PRO A 126 -11.66 6.47 -8.46
CA PRO A 126 -11.41 5.87 -9.76
C PRO A 126 -11.51 6.95 -10.85
N LYS A 127 -10.69 6.83 -11.89
CA LYS A 127 -10.60 7.78 -13.00
C LYS A 127 -11.18 7.15 -14.27
N GLY A 128 -12.20 7.77 -14.86
CA GLY A 128 -12.80 7.32 -16.11
C GLY A 128 -11.95 7.75 -17.31
N VAL A 129 -11.33 6.82 -18.04
CA VAL A 129 -10.51 7.13 -19.22
C VAL A 129 -11.39 7.25 -20.45
N MET A 130 -11.35 8.39 -21.12
CA MET A 130 -12.19 8.69 -22.28
C MET A 130 -11.52 8.33 -23.61
N ILE A 131 -11.99 7.27 -24.27
CA ILE A 131 -11.48 6.84 -25.58
C ILE A 131 -12.50 7.13 -26.67
N ASP A 132 -12.02 7.67 -27.80
CA ASP A 132 -12.82 7.90 -28.99
C ASP A 132 -12.79 6.71 -29.96
N HIS A 133 -13.67 6.74 -30.95
CA HIS A 133 -13.71 5.70 -31.98
C HIS A 133 -12.38 5.60 -32.73
N GLN A 134 -11.77 6.73 -33.07
CA GLN A 134 -10.56 6.77 -33.90
C GLN A 134 -9.38 6.05 -33.24
N GLY A 135 -9.13 6.29 -31.95
CA GLY A 135 -8.06 5.65 -31.20
C GLY A 135 -8.26 4.12 -31.11
N ALA A 136 -9.46 3.68 -30.75
CA ALA A 136 -9.78 2.26 -30.64
C ALA A 136 -9.69 1.53 -32.01
N VAL A 137 -10.26 2.12 -33.06
CA VAL A 137 -10.25 1.55 -34.41
C VAL A 137 -8.83 1.43 -34.96
N ASN A 138 -7.96 2.42 -34.70
CA ASN A 138 -6.55 2.35 -35.11
C ASN A 138 -5.84 1.11 -34.54
N THR A 139 -5.98 0.87 -33.23
CA THR A 139 -5.38 -0.29 -32.57
C THR A 139 -5.94 -1.60 -33.12
N ILE A 140 -7.26 -1.67 -33.32
CA ILE A 140 -7.94 -2.86 -33.88
C ILE A 140 -7.42 -3.18 -35.29
N ILE A 141 -7.34 -2.18 -36.17
CA ILE A 141 -6.90 -2.38 -37.55
C ILE A 141 -5.44 -2.86 -37.60
N ASP A 142 -4.54 -2.28 -36.80
CA ASP A 142 -3.13 -2.69 -36.79
C ASP A 142 -2.98 -4.16 -36.36
N ILE A 143 -3.64 -4.59 -35.28
CA ILE A 143 -3.59 -5.99 -34.83
C ILE A 143 -4.19 -6.92 -35.89
N ASN A 144 -5.36 -6.58 -36.43
CA ASN A 144 -6.04 -7.42 -37.43
C ASN A 144 -5.18 -7.59 -38.69
N GLN A 145 -4.56 -6.52 -39.19
CA GLN A 145 -3.69 -6.58 -40.37
C GLN A 145 -2.38 -7.33 -40.08
N ARG A 146 -1.73 -7.02 -38.95
CA ARG A 146 -0.42 -7.59 -38.60
C ARG A 146 -0.44 -9.09 -38.38
N PHE A 147 -1.54 -9.59 -37.80
CA PHE A 147 -1.69 -11.01 -37.47
C PHE A 147 -2.70 -11.75 -38.35
N ASN A 148 -3.16 -11.09 -39.41
CA ASN A 148 -4.10 -11.62 -40.39
C ASN A 148 -5.32 -12.26 -39.72
N ILE A 149 -6.04 -11.45 -38.95
CA ILE A 149 -7.32 -11.85 -38.35
C ILE A 149 -8.41 -11.77 -39.41
N THR A 150 -9.24 -12.80 -39.49
CA THR A 150 -10.23 -13.03 -40.55
C THR A 150 -11.54 -13.56 -39.98
N SER A 151 -12.52 -13.83 -40.85
CA SER A 151 -13.80 -14.44 -40.46
C SER A 151 -13.67 -15.87 -39.95
N ASP A 152 -12.57 -16.55 -40.27
CA ASP A 152 -12.30 -17.92 -39.81
C ASP A 152 -11.80 -17.95 -38.36
N ASP A 153 -11.46 -16.79 -37.79
CA ASP A 153 -10.95 -16.69 -36.44
C ASP A 153 -12.05 -16.68 -35.39
N ARG A 154 -11.76 -17.40 -34.31
CA ARG A 154 -12.59 -17.58 -33.13
C ARG A 154 -11.77 -17.19 -31.91
N ILE A 155 -12.23 -16.17 -31.17
CA ILE A 155 -11.60 -15.71 -29.92
C ILE A 155 -12.36 -16.27 -28.72
N LEU A 156 -11.62 -16.66 -27.68
CA LEU A 156 -12.20 -16.87 -26.36
C LEU A 156 -12.17 -15.54 -25.59
N ALA A 157 -13.31 -14.89 -25.43
CA ALA A 157 -13.41 -13.56 -24.81
C ALA A 157 -13.33 -13.65 -23.29
N LEU A 158 -12.12 -13.74 -22.74
CA LEU A 158 -11.88 -13.86 -21.29
C LEU A 158 -11.95 -12.53 -20.56
N SER A 159 -11.67 -11.42 -21.25
CA SER A 159 -11.51 -10.11 -20.61
C SER A 159 -12.84 -9.63 -20.04
N ALA A 160 -12.86 -9.17 -18.80
CA ALA A 160 -14.05 -8.52 -18.23
C ALA A 160 -14.32 -7.19 -18.96
N LEU A 161 -15.59 -6.82 -19.12
CA LEU A 161 -15.97 -5.65 -19.93
C LEU A 161 -15.42 -4.33 -19.37
N ASN A 162 -15.17 -4.27 -18.06
CA ASN A 162 -14.53 -3.14 -17.37
C ASN A 162 -12.99 -3.11 -17.50
N PHE A 163 -12.41 -4.00 -18.31
CA PHE A 163 -11.03 -3.93 -18.77
C PHE A 163 -10.98 -3.63 -20.26
N ASP A 164 -10.07 -2.76 -20.67
CA ASP A 164 -9.90 -2.33 -22.06
C ASP A 164 -9.52 -3.47 -23.02
N LEU A 165 -8.92 -4.56 -22.53
CA LEU A 165 -8.68 -5.78 -23.33
C LEU A 165 -9.97 -6.34 -23.95
N SER A 166 -11.12 -6.16 -23.29
CA SER A 166 -12.43 -6.60 -23.81
C SER A 166 -12.86 -5.85 -25.07
N VAL A 167 -12.33 -4.66 -25.30
CA VAL A 167 -12.61 -3.86 -26.50
C VAL A 167 -12.12 -4.62 -27.73
N TYR A 168 -10.93 -5.23 -27.68
CA TYR A 168 -10.43 -6.05 -28.77
C TYR A 168 -11.20 -7.37 -28.89
N ASP A 169 -11.51 -8.03 -27.77
CA ASP A 169 -12.30 -9.27 -27.78
C ASP A 169 -13.62 -9.10 -28.54
N ILE A 170 -14.28 -7.95 -28.35
CA ILE A 170 -15.57 -7.64 -28.98
C ILE A 170 -15.38 -6.98 -30.35
N LEU A 171 -14.85 -5.77 -30.38
CA LEU A 171 -14.83 -4.95 -31.60
C LEU A 171 -13.76 -5.42 -32.58
N GLY A 172 -12.61 -5.87 -32.07
CA GLY A 172 -11.50 -6.36 -32.90
C GLY A 172 -11.88 -7.60 -33.71
N THR A 173 -12.45 -8.58 -33.01
CA THR A 173 -12.94 -9.83 -33.59
C THR A 173 -14.05 -9.58 -34.61
N LEU A 174 -15.08 -8.81 -34.24
CA LEU A 174 -16.22 -8.56 -35.13
C LEU A 174 -15.84 -7.71 -36.34
N ALA A 175 -14.89 -6.78 -36.20
CA ALA A 175 -14.39 -5.98 -37.33
C ALA A 175 -13.70 -6.84 -38.40
N ALA A 176 -13.15 -8.01 -38.03
CA ALA A 176 -12.59 -8.98 -38.96
C ALA A 176 -13.62 -9.99 -39.49
N GLY A 177 -14.87 -9.93 -39.01
CA GLY A 177 -15.91 -10.93 -39.29
C GLY A 177 -15.77 -12.23 -38.49
N GLY A 178 -14.88 -12.27 -37.49
CA GLY A 178 -14.63 -13.46 -36.67
C GLY A 178 -15.74 -13.76 -35.66
N THR A 179 -15.58 -14.88 -34.95
CA THR A 179 -16.53 -15.35 -33.93
C THR A 179 -16.03 -15.06 -32.52
N ILE A 180 -16.91 -14.52 -31.67
CA ILE A 180 -16.68 -14.39 -30.23
C ILE A 180 -17.26 -15.62 -29.52
N VAL A 181 -16.42 -16.35 -28.80
CA VAL A 181 -16.84 -17.42 -27.88
C VAL A 181 -16.74 -16.89 -26.45
N ILE A 182 -17.86 -16.93 -25.74
CA ILE A 182 -18.00 -16.32 -24.41
C ILE A 182 -18.05 -17.43 -23.36
N PRO A 183 -17.17 -17.43 -22.34
CA PRO A 183 -17.27 -18.39 -21.25
C PRO A 183 -18.51 -18.13 -20.38
N ASN A 184 -18.99 -19.17 -19.69
CA ASN A 184 -20.10 -19.04 -18.75
C ASN A 184 -19.71 -18.06 -17.63
N ALA A 185 -20.65 -17.24 -17.15
CA ALA A 185 -20.40 -16.22 -16.14
C ALA A 185 -19.77 -16.79 -14.85
N GLU A 186 -20.25 -17.96 -14.40
CA GLU A 186 -19.78 -18.66 -13.21
C GLU A 186 -18.40 -19.33 -13.40
N ALA A 187 -17.99 -19.55 -14.65
CA ALA A 187 -16.76 -20.26 -15.03
C ALA A 187 -15.74 -19.34 -15.74
N THR A 188 -15.81 -18.03 -15.48
CA THR A 188 -14.92 -17.04 -16.09
C THR A 188 -13.45 -17.21 -15.73
N LYS A 189 -13.13 -17.88 -14.61
CA LYS A 189 -11.78 -18.22 -14.14
C LYS A 189 -11.59 -19.74 -13.94
N ASP A 190 -12.22 -20.55 -14.80
CA ASP A 190 -12.13 -22.01 -14.76
C ASP A 190 -11.35 -22.57 -15.97
N PRO A 191 -10.10 -23.01 -15.77
CA PRO A 191 -9.30 -23.63 -16.82
C PRO A 191 -9.93 -24.87 -17.47
N ALA A 192 -10.71 -25.66 -16.73
CA ALA A 192 -11.35 -26.86 -17.28
C ALA A 192 -12.40 -26.46 -18.33
N HIS A 193 -13.23 -25.47 -18.01
CA HIS A 193 -14.22 -24.90 -18.93
C HIS A 193 -13.57 -24.25 -20.15
N TRP A 194 -12.44 -23.56 -19.98
CA TRP A 194 -11.72 -22.97 -21.12
C TRP A 194 -11.19 -24.03 -22.08
N VAL A 195 -10.63 -25.13 -21.56
CA VAL A 195 -10.14 -26.24 -22.40
C VAL A 195 -11.28 -26.88 -23.18
N GLU A 196 -12.44 -27.09 -22.55
CA GLU A 196 -13.64 -27.58 -23.23
C GLU A 196 -14.02 -26.67 -24.40
N LEU A 197 -14.06 -25.35 -24.19
CA LEU A 197 -14.37 -24.38 -25.24
C LEU A 197 -13.29 -24.35 -26.34
N ILE A 198 -12.01 -24.43 -25.99
CA ILE A 198 -10.90 -24.51 -26.95
C ILE A 198 -11.07 -25.70 -27.88
N GLU A 199 -11.42 -26.86 -27.34
CA GLU A 199 -11.59 -28.11 -28.08
C GLU A 199 -12.87 -28.12 -28.91
N GLN A 200 -14.01 -27.76 -28.32
CA GLN A 200 -15.32 -27.85 -28.97
C GLN A 200 -15.57 -26.74 -29.97
N GLN A 201 -15.08 -25.53 -29.68
CA GLN A 201 -15.29 -24.35 -30.50
C GLN A 201 -14.06 -24.01 -31.34
N GLU A 202 -13.04 -24.87 -31.38
CA GLU A 202 -11.84 -24.71 -32.22
C GLU A 202 -11.23 -23.30 -32.10
N ILE A 203 -11.01 -22.85 -30.87
CA ILE A 203 -10.53 -21.48 -30.60
C ILE A 203 -9.17 -21.27 -31.25
N THR A 204 -9.03 -20.16 -31.96
CA THR A 204 -7.84 -19.80 -32.75
C THR A 204 -7.02 -18.65 -32.16
N VAL A 205 -7.69 -17.75 -31.43
CA VAL A 205 -7.09 -16.56 -30.83
C VAL A 205 -7.36 -16.57 -29.32
N TRP A 206 -6.30 -16.37 -28.55
CA TRP A 206 -6.34 -16.17 -27.12
C TRP A 206 -5.86 -14.75 -26.78
N ASN A 207 -6.64 -14.00 -25.99
CA ASN A 207 -6.27 -12.67 -25.52
C ASN A 207 -6.47 -12.60 -24.01
N SER A 208 -5.39 -12.41 -23.26
CA SER A 208 -5.46 -12.36 -21.79
C SER A 208 -4.25 -11.69 -21.14
N VAL A 209 -4.31 -11.60 -19.81
CA VAL A 209 -3.13 -11.41 -18.98
C VAL A 209 -2.32 -12.72 -18.85
N PRO A 210 -0.99 -12.66 -18.65
CA PRO A 210 -0.13 -13.84 -18.50
C PRO A 210 -0.61 -14.85 -17.46
N ALA A 211 -1.17 -14.39 -16.32
CA ALA A 211 -1.66 -15.26 -15.25
C ALA A 211 -2.76 -16.23 -15.72
N LEU A 212 -3.71 -15.79 -16.55
CA LEU A 212 -4.78 -16.69 -17.06
C LEU A 212 -4.22 -17.76 -18.01
N MET A 213 -3.21 -17.41 -18.81
CA MET A 213 -2.51 -18.39 -19.65
C MET A 213 -1.73 -19.40 -18.80
N GLN A 214 -1.08 -18.98 -17.71
CA GLN A 214 -0.41 -19.90 -16.79
C GLN A 214 -1.40 -20.88 -16.15
N MET A 215 -2.56 -20.40 -15.68
CA MET A 215 -3.62 -21.26 -15.15
C MET A 215 -4.09 -22.30 -16.18
N LEU A 216 -4.24 -21.91 -17.45
CA LEU A 216 -4.57 -22.84 -18.53
C LEU A 216 -3.48 -23.92 -18.68
N LEU A 217 -2.21 -23.51 -18.77
CA LEU A 217 -1.09 -24.44 -18.97
C LEU A 217 -0.90 -25.39 -17.79
N GLU A 218 -1.09 -24.92 -16.56
CA GLU A 218 -1.03 -25.76 -15.36
C GLU A 218 -2.09 -26.86 -15.38
N HIS A 219 -3.32 -26.52 -15.79
CA HIS A 219 -4.37 -27.51 -15.97
C HIS A 219 -4.01 -28.53 -17.07
N LEU A 220 -3.46 -28.07 -18.18
CA LEU A 220 -3.10 -28.91 -19.32
C LEU A 220 -1.88 -29.82 -19.08
N ASN A 221 -0.97 -29.45 -18.17
CA ASN A 221 0.20 -30.30 -17.83
C ASN A 221 -0.18 -31.70 -17.33
N SER A 222 -1.41 -31.88 -16.84
CA SER A 222 -1.94 -33.18 -16.39
C SER A 222 -2.48 -34.06 -17.53
N ARG A 223 -2.58 -33.54 -18.76
CA ARG A 223 -3.16 -34.23 -19.93
C ARG A 223 -2.09 -34.69 -20.90
N SER A 224 -2.28 -35.88 -21.48
CA SER A 224 -1.34 -36.52 -22.42
C SER A 224 -1.31 -35.86 -23.80
N GLU A 225 -2.47 -35.38 -24.27
CA GLU A 225 -2.63 -34.69 -25.56
C GLU A 225 -3.70 -33.59 -25.42
N VAL A 226 -3.47 -32.44 -26.05
CA VAL A 226 -4.38 -31.30 -26.04
C VAL A 226 -4.75 -30.96 -27.48
N LYS A 227 -5.99 -31.25 -27.90
CA LYS A 227 -6.47 -30.83 -29.21
C LYS A 227 -6.75 -29.33 -29.17
N ASN A 228 -5.97 -28.52 -29.88
CA ASN A 228 -6.17 -27.07 -29.91
C ASN A 228 -5.92 -26.51 -31.31
N SER A 229 -6.66 -25.45 -31.64
CA SER A 229 -6.54 -24.70 -32.91
C SER A 229 -5.85 -23.34 -32.73
N LEU A 230 -5.25 -23.11 -31.56
CA LEU A 230 -4.67 -21.82 -31.19
C LEU A 230 -3.48 -21.47 -32.07
N ARG A 231 -3.66 -20.48 -32.94
CA ARG A 231 -2.62 -19.95 -33.81
C ARG A 231 -1.99 -18.66 -33.27
N LEU A 232 -2.71 -17.94 -32.42
CA LEU A 232 -2.30 -16.62 -31.92
C LEU A 232 -2.63 -16.46 -30.43
N VAL A 233 -1.63 -16.08 -29.66
CA VAL A 233 -1.72 -15.79 -28.23
C VAL A 233 -1.24 -14.36 -27.99
N LEU A 234 -2.16 -13.50 -27.58
CA LEU A 234 -1.95 -12.09 -27.25
C LEU A 234 -1.88 -11.97 -25.72
N LEU A 235 -0.72 -11.55 -25.20
CA LEU A 235 -0.49 -11.44 -23.76
C LEU A 235 -0.14 -10.00 -23.39
N SER A 236 -0.92 -9.42 -22.49
CA SER A 236 -0.75 -8.02 -22.08
C SER A 236 -1.25 -7.76 -20.66
N GLY A 237 -1.24 -6.51 -20.21
CA GLY A 237 -1.77 -6.12 -18.90
C GLY A 237 -0.82 -6.35 -17.73
N ASP A 238 0.07 -7.36 -17.79
CA ASP A 238 1.05 -7.66 -16.74
C ASP A 238 2.42 -8.08 -17.31
N TRP A 239 3.39 -8.30 -16.40
CA TRP A 239 4.71 -8.83 -16.72
C TRP A 239 4.61 -10.25 -17.28
N LEU A 240 5.44 -10.54 -18.29
CA LEU A 240 5.46 -11.82 -19.00
C LEU A 240 6.71 -12.63 -18.58
N PRO A 241 6.54 -13.79 -17.91
CA PRO A 241 7.66 -14.64 -17.53
C PRO A 241 8.45 -15.16 -18.71
N LEU A 242 9.77 -15.24 -18.59
CA LEU A 242 10.67 -15.66 -19.66
C LEU A 242 10.45 -17.13 -20.07
N ASP A 243 10.01 -17.99 -19.15
CA ASP A 243 9.70 -19.39 -19.41
C ASP A 243 8.33 -19.58 -20.09
N LEU A 244 7.39 -18.66 -19.89
CA LEU A 244 6.01 -18.79 -20.34
C LEU A 244 5.87 -19.01 -21.86
N PRO A 245 6.57 -18.28 -22.76
CA PRO A 245 6.48 -18.53 -24.20
C PRO A 245 6.89 -19.96 -24.59
N ASN A 246 7.94 -20.49 -23.96
CA ASN A 246 8.40 -21.85 -24.23
C ASN A 246 7.39 -22.88 -23.71
N ARG A 247 6.80 -22.65 -22.53
CA ARG A 247 5.70 -23.50 -22.00
C ARG A 247 4.50 -23.51 -22.94
N ILE A 248 4.06 -22.36 -23.43
CA ILE A 248 2.96 -22.25 -24.41
C ILE A 248 3.25 -23.09 -25.66
N LYS A 249 4.42 -22.93 -26.28
CA LYS A 249 4.80 -23.68 -27.50
C LYS A 249 4.92 -25.18 -27.26
N ASN A 250 5.36 -25.60 -26.07
CA ASN A 250 5.53 -27.00 -25.71
C ASN A 250 4.20 -27.70 -25.40
N THR A 251 3.27 -27.01 -24.73
CA THR A 251 2.00 -27.58 -24.28
C THR A 251 0.90 -27.48 -25.34
N LEU A 252 0.85 -26.38 -26.12
CA LEU A 252 -0.21 -26.15 -27.10
C LEU A 252 0.21 -26.54 -28.52
N ASN A 253 0.92 -25.66 -29.22
CA ASN A 253 1.42 -25.89 -30.57
C ASN A 253 2.69 -25.06 -30.80
N LYS A 254 3.72 -25.69 -31.38
CA LYS A 254 5.01 -25.03 -31.68
C LYS A 254 4.87 -23.86 -32.65
N ASN A 255 3.85 -23.87 -33.50
CA ASN A 255 3.58 -22.84 -34.50
C ASN A 255 2.70 -21.69 -33.97
N THR A 256 2.22 -21.75 -32.72
CA THR A 256 1.45 -20.66 -32.12
C THR A 256 2.30 -19.41 -32.03
N LYS A 257 1.83 -18.32 -32.63
CA LYS A 257 2.44 -16.99 -32.52
C LYS A 257 2.12 -16.41 -31.15
N ILE A 258 3.13 -15.96 -30.43
CA ILE A 258 2.99 -15.38 -29.09
C ILE A 258 3.43 -13.94 -29.17
N ILE A 259 2.55 -13.02 -28.83
CA ILE A 259 2.79 -11.59 -28.92
C ILE A 259 2.70 -10.99 -27.52
N SER A 260 3.79 -10.36 -27.07
CA SER A 260 3.74 -9.47 -25.92
C SER A 260 3.19 -8.13 -26.39
N LEU A 261 2.17 -7.65 -25.70
CA LEU A 261 1.46 -6.41 -25.98
C LEU A 261 1.50 -5.52 -24.74
N GLY A 262 1.69 -4.24 -24.98
CA GLY A 262 1.86 -3.24 -23.94
C GLY A 262 1.08 -1.97 -24.24
N GLY A 263 0.74 -1.25 -23.20
CA GLY A 263 0.13 0.07 -23.31
C GLY A 263 -0.44 0.50 -21.97
N ALA A 264 -1.22 1.58 -22.04
CA ALA A 264 -2.04 2.06 -20.95
C ALA A 264 -3.47 2.23 -21.46
N THR A 265 -4.44 2.15 -20.56
CA THR A 265 -5.84 2.44 -20.89
C THR A 265 -5.98 3.83 -21.51
N GLU A 266 -5.14 4.78 -21.10
CA GLU A 266 -5.01 6.12 -21.65
C GLU A 266 -4.51 6.22 -23.10
N ALA A 267 -4.19 5.09 -23.74
CA ALA A 267 -3.67 5.03 -25.11
C ALA A 267 -4.32 3.93 -25.98
N SER A 268 -5.61 3.63 -25.74
CA SER A 268 -6.45 2.74 -26.57
C SER A 268 -5.94 1.28 -26.64
N ILE A 269 -6.07 0.56 -25.52
CA ILE A 269 -5.76 -0.88 -25.34
C ILE A 269 -4.26 -1.17 -25.36
N TRP A 270 -3.62 -1.02 -26.52
CA TRP A 270 -2.21 -1.30 -26.74
C TRP A 270 -1.57 -0.23 -27.62
N SER A 271 -0.29 0.01 -27.35
CA SER A 271 0.52 1.05 -28.00
C SER A 271 1.90 0.57 -28.42
N ILE A 272 2.32 -0.60 -27.93
CA ILE A 272 3.61 -1.20 -28.21
C ILE A 272 3.47 -2.73 -28.23
N LEU A 273 4.23 -3.41 -29.07
CA LEU A 273 4.22 -4.87 -29.15
C LEU A 273 5.58 -5.47 -29.48
N TYR A 274 5.78 -6.71 -29.04
CA TYR A 274 6.93 -7.54 -29.33
C TYR A 274 6.50 -8.97 -29.71
N PRO A 275 6.67 -9.40 -30.98
CA PRO A 275 6.50 -10.79 -31.36
C PRO A 275 7.59 -11.68 -30.75
N ILE A 276 7.19 -12.75 -30.05
CA ILE A 276 8.11 -13.64 -29.33
C ILE A 276 8.37 -14.91 -30.16
N ASP A 277 9.43 -14.87 -30.97
CA ASP A 277 9.89 -16.03 -31.72
C ASP A 277 10.76 -16.95 -30.84
N THR A 278 11.80 -16.38 -30.22
CA THR A 278 12.72 -17.08 -29.34
C THR A 278 13.02 -16.24 -28.11
N VAL A 279 13.08 -16.88 -26.93
CA VAL A 279 13.50 -16.21 -25.70
C VAL A 279 15.00 -16.40 -25.50
N ASN A 280 15.75 -15.30 -25.37
CA ASN A 280 17.17 -15.37 -25.06
C ASN A 280 17.35 -15.69 -23.55
N PRO A 281 18.14 -16.70 -23.18
CA PRO A 281 18.39 -17.05 -21.78
C PRO A 281 18.99 -15.92 -20.93
N ASN A 282 19.67 -14.95 -21.55
CA ASN A 282 20.30 -13.82 -20.87
C ASN A 282 19.36 -12.62 -20.68
N TRP A 283 18.13 -12.68 -21.19
CA TRP A 283 17.16 -11.63 -20.93
C TRP A 283 16.75 -11.61 -19.47
N LYS A 284 16.48 -10.40 -18.95
CA LYS A 284 15.89 -10.21 -17.61
C LYS A 284 14.37 -10.11 -17.66
N SER A 285 13.84 -9.71 -18.82
CA SER A 285 12.43 -9.60 -19.12
C SER A 285 12.23 -9.72 -20.64
N ILE A 286 11.01 -10.06 -21.05
CA ILE A 286 10.64 -9.97 -22.46
C ILE A 286 10.68 -8.48 -22.88
N PRO A 287 11.32 -8.15 -24.02
CA PRO A 287 11.30 -6.78 -24.54
C PRO A 287 9.87 -6.26 -24.68
N TYR A 288 9.68 -4.98 -24.34
CA TYR A 288 8.37 -4.33 -24.45
C TYR A 288 7.98 -4.11 -25.91
N GLY A 289 8.99 -3.89 -26.75
CA GLY A 289 8.87 -3.99 -28.21
C GLY A 289 8.93 -2.65 -28.93
N ARG A 290 8.12 -2.51 -29.99
CA ARG A 290 8.07 -1.32 -30.86
C ARG A 290 6.67 -0.73 -30.95
N PRO A 291 6.55 0.60 -31.16
CA PRO A 291 5.26 1.27 -31.26
C PRO A 291 4.36 0.66 -32.33
N MET A 292 3.05 0.68 -32.06
CA MET A 292 2.00 0.29 -33.00
C MET A 292 1.79 1.35 -34.09
N ALA A 293 1.05 1.00 -35.14
CA ALA A 293 0.76 1.91 -36.26
C ALA A 293 0.08 3.21 -35.77
N ASN A 294 0.55 4.35 -36.29
CA ASN A 294 0.09 5.71 -35.93
C ASN A 294 0.21 6.06 -34.43
N GLN A 295 0.95 5.26 -33.67
CA GLN A 295 1.29 5.51 -32.28
C GLN A 295 2.80 5.68 -32.15
N ARG A 296 3.24 6.38 -31.11
CA ARG A 296 4.65 6.65 -30.83
C ARG A 296 4.94 6.34 -29.37
N PHE A 297 6.14 5.83 -29.13
CA PHE A 297 6.69 5.65 -27.78
C PHE A 297 8.02 6.38 -27.69
N TYR A 298 8.16 7.19 -26.66
CA TYR A 298 9.35 7.96 -26.38
C TYR A 298 9.96 7.54 -25.06
N VAL A 299 11.29 7.42 -25.02
CA VAL A 299 12.06 7.38 -23.77
C VAL A 299 12.68 8.76 -23.59
N LEU A 300 12.17 9.55 -22.65
CA LEU A 300 12.59 10.93 -22.44
C LEU A 300 13.24 11.12 -21.06
N ASN A 301 14.18 12.06 -20.97
CA ASN A 301 14.72 12.55 -19.70
C ASN A 301 13.81 13.61 -19.06
N GLU A 302 14.21 14.16 -17.91
CA GLU A 302 13.45 15.19 -17.18
C GLU A 302 13.25 16.49 -17.98
N ALA A 303 14.13 16.77 -18.95
CA ALA A 303 14.02 17.93 -19.85
C ALA A 303 13.15 17.65 -21.10
N LEU A 304 12.47 16.49 -21.14
CA LEU A 304 11.70 15.99 -22.29
C LEU A 304 12.55 15.81 -23.56
N GLU A 305 13.81 15.40 -23.40
CA GLU A 305 14.71 15.11 -24.52
C GLU A 305 14.91 13.59 -24.68
N PRO A 306 15.02 13.06 -25.91
CA PRO A 306 15.21 11.64 -26.13
C PRO A 306 16.47 11.09 -25.45
N CYS A 307 16.31 10.01 -24.69
CA CYS A 307 17.43 9.30 -24.08
C CYS A 307 18.21 8.49 -25.13
N PRO A 308 19.56 8.46 -25.06
CA PRO A 308 20.37 7.54 -25.86
C PRO A 308 20.05 6.06 -25.58
N MET A 309 20.51 5.17 -26.46
CA MET A 309 20.44 3.71 -26.23
C MET A 309 21.04 3.35 -24.87
N TRP A 310 20.42 2.38 -24.19
CA TRP A 310 20.75 1.92 -22.85
C TRP A 310 20.58 2.90 -21.69
N VAL A 311 20.25 4.17 -21.96
CA VAL A 311 19.98 5.18 -20.93
C VAL A 311 18.52 5.11 -20.53
N THR A 312 18.27 4.92 -19.23
CA THR A 312 16.93 4.92 -18.64
C THR A 312 16.29 6.30 -18.77
N GLY A 313 15.02 6.34 -19.14
CA GLY A 313 14.17 7.53 -19.08
C GLY A 313 12.72 7.16 -18.80
N GLN A 314 11.89 8.18 -18.68
CA GLN A 314 10.44 8.04 -18.53
C GLN A 314 9.81 7.72 -19.89
N LEU A 315 8.83 6.80 -19.88
CA LEU A 315 8.08 6.43 -21.07
C LEU A 315 6.91 7.38 -21.30
N TYR A 316 6.78 7.83 -22.54
CA TYR A 316 5.67 8.66 -23.01
C TYR A 316 5.05 8.05 -24.26
N ILE A 317 3.73 8.16 -24.36
CA ILE A 317 2.96 7.70 -25.52
C ILE A 317 2.46 8.91 -26.29
N GLY A 318 2.59 8.87 -27.62
CA GLY A 318 2.07 9.87 -28.56
C GLY A 318 1.25 9.23 -29.67
N GLY A 319 0.60 10.08 -30.48
CA GLY A 319 -0.15 9.65 -31.66
C GLY A 319 -1.65 9.44 -31.43
N ILE A 320 -2.29 8.74 -32.38
CA ILE A 320 -3.75 8.72 -32.54
C ILE A 320 -4.49 7.91 -31.46
N GLY A 321 -3.79 7.01 -30.77
CA GLY A 321 -4.37 6.15 -29.74
C GLY A 321 -4.64 6.87 -28.41
N LEU A 322 -4.16 8.10 -28.23
CA LEU A 322 -4.29 8.82 -26.97
C LEU A 322 -5.74 9.11 -26.60
N ALA A 323 -6.07 8.89 -25.33
CA ALA A 323 -7.34 9.28 -24.76
C ALA A 323 -7.59 10.79 -24.87
N LYS A 324 -8.87 11.16 -24.91
CA LYS A 324 -9.28 12.57 -24.83
C LYS A 324 -8.89 13.16 -23.47
N GLY A 325 -8.95 12.36 -22.41
CA GLY A 325 -8.56 12.70 -21.05
C GLY A 325 -9.27 11.82 -20.02
N TYR A 326 -9.41 12.34 -18.81
CA TYR A 326 -10.21 11.72 -17.76
C TYR A 326 -11.58 12.40 -17.64
N TRP A 327 -12.64 11.59 -17.55
CA TRP A 327 -14.03 12.04 -17.41
C TRP A 327 -14.16 13.01 -16.25
N ARG A 328 -14.63 14.23 -16.55
CA ARG A 328 -14.86 15.32 -15.58
C ARG A 328 -13.68 15.67 -14.68
N ASN A 329 -12.45 15.36 -15.09
CA ASN A 329 -11.25 15.64 -14.31
C ASN A 329 -10.19 16.36 -15.17
N PRO A 330 -10.41 17.65 -15.49
CA PRO A 330 -9.49 18.43 -16.32
C PRO A 330 -8.13 18.65 -15.65
N GLU A 331 -8.09 18.75 -14.32
CA GLU A 331 -6.83 18.92 -13.58
C GLU A 331 -5.91 17.70 -13.77
N LYS A 332 -6.43 16.49 -13.54
CA LYS A 332 -5.67 15.26 -13.75
C LYS A 332 -5.35 15.05 -15.23
N THR A 333 -6.27 15.43 -16.11
CA THR A 333 -6.04 15.37 -17.57
C THR A 333 -4.83 16.21 -17.96
N ASN A 334 -4.76 17.47 -17.52
CA ASN A 334 -3.65 18.36 -17.86
C ASN A 334 -2.30 17.91 -17.24
N LYS A 335 -2.34 17.23 -16.09
CA LYS A 335 -1.14 16.66 -15.46
C LYS A 335 -0.62 15.41 -16.19
N SER A 336 -1.52 14.54 -16.67
CA SER A 336 -1.14 13.27 -17.32
C SER A 336 -0.93 13.41 -18.83
N PHE A 337 -1.65 14.30 -19.50
CA PHE A 337 -1.57 14.54 -20.94
C PHE A 337 -0.94 15.90 -21.21
N ILE A 338 0.37 15.90 -21.44
CA ILE A 338 1.17 17.12 -21.62
C ILE A 338 1.32 17.45 -23.10
N ILE A 339 1.63 18.71 -23.40
CA ILE A 339 2.08 19.12 -24.74
C ILE A 339 3.60 19.23 -24.71
N HIS A 340 4.27 18.49 -25.61
CA HIS A 340 5.71 18.53 -25.71
C HIS A 340 6.16 19.95 -26.15
N PRO A 341 7.07 20.61 -25.42
CA PRO A 341 7.37 22.03 -25.63
C PRO A 341 7.96 22.35 -27.01
N LYS A 342 8.83 21.47 -27.54
CA LYS A 342 9.45 21.67 -28.87
C LYS A 342 8.56 21.19 -30.04
N THR A 343 8.03 19.97 -29.99
CA THR A 343 7.27 19.38 -31.11
C THR A 343 5.78 19.76 -31.13
N GLN A 344 5.26 20.33 -30.04
CA GLN A 344 3.83 20.61 -29.83
C GLN A 344 2.92 19.37 -29.92
N GLU A 345 3.50 18.17 -29.84
CA GLU A 345 2.76 16.92 -29.81
C GLU A 345 2.12 16.70 -28.43
N LYS A 346 0.87 16.21 -28.40
CA LYS A 346 0.25 15.73 -27.17
C LYS A 346 0.86 14.38 -26.79
N LEU A 347 1.33 14.26 -25.54
CA LEU A 347 1.93 13.06 -24.98
C LEU A 347 1.22 12.65 -23.70
N TYR A 348 1.01 11.35 -23.51
CA TYR A 348 0.61 10.78 -22.24
C TYR A 348 1.84 10.34 -21.44
N LYS A 349 1.98 10.85 -20.21
CA LYS A 349 3.01 10.45 -19.25
C LYS A 349 2.59 9.14 -18.57
N THR A 350 3.26 8.03 -18.86
CA THR A 350 2.79 6.71 -18.39
C THR A 350 3.14 6.43 -16.91
N GLY A 351 4.17 7.11 -16.39
CA GLY A 351 4.77 6.82 -15.08
C GLY A 351 5.71 5.60 -15.11
N ASP A 352 5.93 5.01 -16.28
CA ASP A 352 6.84 3.87 -16.46
C ASP A 352 8.25 4.33 -16.84
N LEU A 353 9.23 3.52 -16.46
CA LEU A 353 10.63 3.68 -16.83
C LEU A 353 11.01 2.65 -17.88
N GLY A 354 11.80 3.07 -18.86
CA GLY A 354 12.32 2.18 -19.89
C GLY A 354 13.55 2.75 -20.58
N ARG A 355 14.07 1.99 -21.56
CA ARG A 355 15.22 2.41 -22.38
C ARG A 355 15.20 1.75 -23.74
N TYR A 356 15.82 2.40 -24.72
CA TYR A 356 16.02 1.84 -26.05
C TYR A 356 17.13 0.79 -26.04
N LEU A 357 16.87 -0.33 -26.69
CA LEU A 357 17.82 -1.38 -27.03
C LEU A 357 18.47 -1.10 -28.41
N PRO A 358 19.64 -1.68 -28.72
CA PRO A 358 20.33 -1.45 -30.00
C PRO A 358 19.54 -1.82 -31.25
N ASP A 359 18.60 -2.74 -31.12
CA ASP A 359 17.70 -3.17 -32.20
C ASP A 359 16.45 -2.27 -32.31
N GLY A 360 16.35 -1.19 -31.53
CA GLY A 360 15.23 -0.27 -31.51
C GLY A 360 14.00 -0.75 -30.73
N ASN A 361 14.06 -1.92 -30.09
CA ASN A 361 13.04 -2.30 -29.11
C ASN A 361 13.20 -1.49 -27.82
N ILE A 362 12.11 -1.37 -27.07
CA ILE A 362 12.13 -0.78 -25.73
C ILE A 362 12.16 -1.90 -24.70
N GLU A 363 13.02 -1.74 -23.69
CA GLU A 363 12.99 -2.54 -22.46
C GLU A 363 12.21 -1.78 -21.38
N PHE A 364 11.25 -2.46 -20.76
CA PHE A 364 10.49 -1.95 -19.62
C PHE A 364 11.24 -2.26 -18.32
N LEU A 365 11.50 -1.24 -17.50
CA LEU A 365 12.31 -1.36 -16.28
C LEU A 365 11.48 -1.31 -15.00
N GLY A 366 10.24 -0.84 -15.06
CA GLY A 366 9.36 -0.70 -13.90
C GLY A 366 8.60 0.61 -13.92
N ARG A 367 8.09 1.02 -12.77
CA ARG A 367 7.40 2.29 -12.56
C ARG A 367 8.21 3.22 -11.68
N GLU A 368 8.07 4.51 -11.91
CA GLU A 368 8.61 5.57 -11.05
C GLU A 368 7.70 5.82 -9.84
N ASP A 369 6.40 5.54 -9.97
CA ASP A 369 5.39 5.74 -8.94
C ASP A 369 5.08 4.47 -8.11
N PHE A 370 4.23 4.62 -7.09
CA PHE A 370 3.81 3.53 -6.18
C PHE A 370 2.73 2.61 -6.78
N GLN A 371 2.44 2.71 -8.08
CA GLN A 371 1.43 1.86 -8.70
C GLN A 371 1.98 0.46 -8.93
N VAL A 372 1.18 -0.55 -8.62
CA VAL A 372 1.54 -1.96 -8.81
C VAL A 372 0.57 -2.65 -9.77
N LYS A 373 1.06 -3.69 -10.43
CA LYS A 373 0.24 -4.63 -11.20
C LYS A 373 0.29 -5.97 -10.49
N ILE A 374 -0.86 -6.46 -10.03
CA ILE A 374 -0.98 -7.77 -9.38
C ILE A 374 -2.06 -8.54 -10.11
N ASN A 375 -1.72 -9.70 -10.66
CA ASN A 375 -2.64 -10.57 -11.40
C ASN A 375 -3.36 -9.83 -12.55
N GLY A 376 -2.68 -8.90 -13.21
CA GLY A 376 -3.24 -8.07 -14.29
C GLY A 376 -4.11 -6.89 -13.84
N TYR A 377 -4.36 -6.73 -12.54
CA TYR A 377 -5.08 -5.57 -12.01
C TYR A 377 -4.10 -4.44 -11.77
N ARG A 378 -4.40 -3.27 -12.35
CA ARG A 378 -3.69 -2.01 -12.06
C ARG A 378 -4.20 -1.47 -10.72
N ILE A 379 -3.35 -1.44 -9.70
CA ILE A 379 -3.71 -1.05 -8.33
C ILE A 379 -2.89 0.16 -7.91
N GLU A 380 -3.59 1.20 -7.45
CA GLU A 380 -2.98 2.39 -6.87
C GLU A 380 -2.93 2.19 -5.35
N LEU A 381 -1.74 2.00 -4.77
CA LEU A 381 -1.61 1.74 -3.33
C LEU A 381 -2.19 2.88 -2.48
N GLY A 382 -2.02 4.11 -2.94
CA GLY A 382 -2.59 5.31 -2.32
C GLY A 382 -4.13 5.31 -2.21
N GLU A 383 -4.83 4.58 -3.09
CA GLU A 383 -6.29 4.45 -2.98
C GLU A 383 -6.71 3.64 -1.75
N ILE A 384 -5.99 2.55 -1.51
CA ILE A 384 -6.19 1.67 -0.36
C ILE A 384 -5.77 2.40 0.91
N GLU A 385 -4.62 3.07 0.90
CA GLU A 385 -4.14 3.89 2.04
C GLU A 385 -5.15 4.96 2.42
N SER A 386 -5.66 5.71 1.44
CA SER A 386 -6.68 6.75 1.67
C SER A 386 -7.95 6.15 2.26
N THR A 387 -8.44 5.03 1.72
CA THR A 387 -9.64 4.35 2.24
C THR A 387 -9.43 3.83 3.66
N LEU A 388 -8.28 3.23 3.97
CA LEU A 388 -7.95 2.77 5.32
C LEU A 388 -7.92 3.94 6.32
N LYS A 389 -7.37 5.10 5.94
CA LYS A 389 -7.34 6.31 6.77
C LYS A 389 -8.73 6.89 7.07
N HIS A 390 -9.76 6.58 6.29
CA HIS A 390 -11.13 6.98 6.61
C HIS A 390 -11.74 6.17 7.76
N HIS A 391 -11.16 5.01 8.12
CA HIS A 391 -11.65 4.21 9.24
C HIS A 391 -11.40 4.91 10.58
N SER A 392 -12.41 4.99 11.44
CA SER A 392 -12.36 5.78 12.68
C SER A 392 -11.22 5.38 13.61
N ALA A 393 -10.87 4.09 13.65
CA ALA A 393 -9.81 3.54 14.50
C ALA A 393 -8.38 3.68 13.94
N ILE A 394 -8.18 4.11 12.70
CA ILE A 394 -6.87 4.16 12.04
C ILE A 394 -6.38 5.61 11.96
N GLN A 395 -5.18 5.88 12.47
CA GLN A 395 -4.48 7.16 12.39
C GLN A 395 -3.68 7.28 11.09
N GLU A 396 -2.85 6.29 10.80
CA GLU A 396 -2.01 6.22 9.60
C GLU A 396 -2.11 4.83 8.97
N ALA A 397 -1.95 4.77 7.65
CA ALA A 397 -1.90 3.52 6.90
C ALA A 397 -0.91 3.66 5.73
N ILE A 398 -0.09 2.63 5.53
CA ILE A 398 0.76 2.44 4.35
C ILE A 398 0.46 1.05 3.78
N VAL A 399 0.37 0.94 2.46
CA VAL A 399 0.13 -0.33 1.77
C VAL A 399 1.29 -0.63 0.84
N THR A 400 1.77 -1.86 0.84
CA THR A 400 2.84 -2.31 -0.06
C THR A 400 2.53 -3.70 -0.59
N ALA A 401 3.13 -4.06 -1.73
CA ALA A 401 3.10 -5.43 -2.24
C ALA A 401 4.30 -6.23 -1.70
N ILE A 402 4.06 -7.38 -1.07
CA ILE A 402 5.07 -8.28 -0.51
C ILE A 402 4.95 -9.66 -1.17
N GLY A 403 6.08 -10.28 -1.50
CA GLY A 403 6.17 -11.63 -2.05
C GLY A 403 7.60 -11.93 -2.53
N GLU A 404 8.08 -13.17 -2.37
CA GLU A 404 9.43 -13.57 -2.79
C GLU A 404 9.62 -13.54 -4.32
N THR A 405 8.54 -13.78 -5.06
CA THR A 405 8.47 -13.70 -6.53
C THR A 405 7.33 -12.77 -6.93
N ARG A 406 7.41 -12.18 -8.13
CA ARG A 406 6.34 -11.30 -8.67
C ARG A 406 5.00 -12.03 -8.83
N GLU A 407 5.05 -13.35 -9.00
CA GLU A 407 3.86 -14.22 -9.15
C GLU A 407 3.13 -14.45 -7.81
N ASN A 408 3.80 -14.28 -6.68
CA ASN A 408 3.25 -14.46 -5.33
C ASN A 408 3.08 -13.14 -4.57
N GLN A 409 2.94 -12.02 -5.28
CA GLN A 409 2.73 -10.72 -4.64
C GLN A 409 1.34 -10.62 -4.00
N GLN A 410 1.32 -10.22 -2.72
CA GLN A 410 0.12 -9.89 -1.97
C GLN A 410 0.21 -8.46 -1.45
N LEU A 411 -0.95 -7.79 -1.34
CA LEU A 411 -1.02 -6.49 -0.72
C LEU A 411 -1.05 -6.65 0.81
N VAL A 412 -0.15 -5.94 1.48
CA VAL A 412 -0.06 -5.88 2.94
C VAL A 412 -0.21 -4.43 3.38
N ALA A 413 -1.12 -4.19 4.32
CA ALA A 413 -1.35 -2.89 4.92
C ALA A 413 -0.75 -2.83 6.33
N TYR A 414 0.05 -1.81 6.61
CA TYR A 414 0.57 -1.46 7.93
C TYR A 414 -0.23 -0.28 8.46
N ILE A 415 -0.79 -0.41 9.66
CA ILE A 415 -1.68 0.61 10.26
C ILE A 415 -1.17 1.07 11.63
N VAL A 416 -1.40 2.34 11.93
CA VAL A 416 -1.25 2.90 13.28
C VAL A 416 -2.65 3.19 13.81
N PRO A 417 -3.07 2.62 14.96
CA PRO A 417 -4.38 2.90 15.54
C PRO A 417 -4.46 4.28 16.22
N LYS A 418 -5.63 4.94 16.21
CA LYS A 418 -5.84 6.27 16.85
C LYS A 418 -5.80 6.24 18.37
N GLU A 419 -6.15 5.13 18.99
CA GLU A 419 -5.93 4.92 20.41
C GLU A 419 -5.02 3.71 20.60
N PRO A 420 -3.94 3.82 21.40
CA PRO A 420 -3.20 2.63 21.81
C PRO A 420 -4.19 1.72 22.53
N GLN A 421 -4.31 0.46 22.09
CA GLN A 421 -5.15 -0.51 22.79
C GLN A 421 -4.71 -0.56 24.27
N ASN A 422 -5.56 -0.03 25.15
CA ASN A 422 -5.40 -0.20 26.59
C ASN A 422 -5.63 -1.68 26.90
N VAL A 423 -4.55 -2.46 26.88
CA VAL A 423 -4.55 -3.85 27.35
C VAL A 423 -5.04 -3.83 28.79
N SER A 424 -6.12 -4.56 29.10
CA SER A 424 -6.67 -4.57 30.45
C SER A 424 -5.63 -5.09 31.44
N GLY A 425 -5.76 -4.71 32.72
CA GLY A 425 -4.82 -5.16 33.77
C GLY A 425 -4.74 -6.69 33.90
N ILE A 426 -5.82 -7.40 33.58
CA ILE A 426 -5.90 -8.87 33.60
C ILE A 426 -5.15 -9.46 32.41
N ASP A 427 -5.39 -8.97 31.20
CA ASP A 427 -4.72 -9.46 29.98
C ASP A 427 -3.20 -9.25 30.05
N ARG A 428 -2.76 -8.15 30.67
CA ARG A 428 -1.33 -7.88 30.91
C ARG A 428 -0.70 -8.88 31.89
N ILE A 429 -1.45 -9.33 32.89
CA ILE A 429 -0.97 -10.34 33.85
C ILE A 429 -0.93 -11.71 33.18
N GLU A 430 -1.98 -12.07 32.43
CA GLU A 430 -2.06 -13.32 31.69
C GLU A 430 -0.91 -13.45 30.68
N PHE A 431 -0.66 -12.39 29.90
CA PHE A 431 0.47 -12.33 28.98
C PHE A 431 1.81 -12.58 29.69
N LYS A 432 2.06 -11.91 30.84
CA LYS A 432 3.31 -12.09 31.60
C LYS A 432 3.49 -13.51 32.13
N LEU A 433 2.39 -14.18 32.51
CA LEU A 433 2.42 -15.56 33.02
C LEU A 433 2.64 -16.57 31.90
N GLN A 434 2.04 -16.35 30.73
CA GLN A 434 2.12 -17.27 29.59
C GLN A 434 3.39 -17.07 28.74
N GLN A 435 3.93 -15.85 28.70
CA GLN A 435 5.05 -15.47 27.84
C GLN A 435 6.19 -14.83 28.66
N PRO A 436 6.91 -15.58 29.51
CA PRO A 436 7.94 -15.02 30.40
C PRO A 436 9.22 -14.57 29.67
N GLY A 437 9.30 -14.72 28.34
CA GLY A 437 10.49 -14.36 27.54
C GLY A 437 11.69 -15.27 27.80
N LEU A 438 11.49 -16.40 28.46
CA LEU A 438 12.53 -17.41 28.65
C LEU A 438 12.80 -18.13 27.32
N ARG A 439 14.05 -18.52 27.10
CA ARG A 439 14.42 -19.36 25.95
C ARG A 439 13.61 -20.66 26.02
N ALA A 440 12.95 -21.03 24.92
CA ALA A 440 12.30 -22.32 24.82
C ALA A 440 13.34 -23.44 24.92
N GLU A 441 13.19 -24.32 25.90
CA GLU A 441 14.05 -25.48 26.09
C GLU A 441 13.52 -26.66 25.28
N GLU A 442 14.36 -27.25 24.44
CA GLU A 442 14.03 -28.50 23.76
C GLU A 442 14.31 -29.66 24.72
N ALA A 443 13.36 -30.61 24.82
CA ALA A 443 13.34 -31.68 25.83
C ALA A 443 14.55 -32.64 25.87
N LYS A 444 15.56 -32.46 25.00
CA LYS A 444 16.74 -33.34 24.86
C LYS A 444 18.09 -32.61 24.93
N GLN A 445 18.11 -31.32 25.29
CA GLN A 445 19.38 -30.61 25.44
C GLN A 445 20.10 -31.06 26.73
N PRO A 446 21.41 -31.37 26.67
CA PRO A 446 22.17 -31.70 27.87
C PRO A 446 22.21 -30.49 28.80
N SER A 447 21.77 -30.66 30.05
CA SER A 447 21.72 -29.62 31.08
C SER A 447 22.28 -30.12 32.42
N ILE A 448 22.67 -29.19 33.29
CA ILE A 448 23.13 -29.45 34.65
C ILE A 448 22.22 -28.64 35.60
N GLU A 449 21.59 -29.31 36.56
CA GLU A 449 20.81 -28.63 37.59
C GLU A 449 21.75 -27.98 38.61
N LEU A 450 21.64 -26.67 38.79
CA LEU A 450 22.32 -25.95 39.85
C LEU A 450 21.53 -26.10 41.17
N PRO A 451 22.19 -26.30 42.32
CA PRO A 451 21.52 -26.38 43.61
C PRO A 451 20.82 -25.05 43.91
N LYS A 452 19.53 -25.12 44.23
CA LYS A 452 18.75 -23.92 44.61
C LYS A 452 19.15 -23.46 46.02
N PRO A 453 19.36 -22.15 46.24
CA PRO A 453 19.57 -21.63 47.59
C PRO A 453 18.30 -21.80 48.43
N GLU A 454 18.46 -21.90 49.75
CA GLU A 454 17.32 -21.86 50.67
C GLU A 454 16.69 -20.47 50.63
N LEU A 455 15.38 -20.42 50.37
CA LEU A 455 14.62 -19.16 50.34
C LEU A 455 14.30 -18.70 51.77
N SER A 456 15.35 -18.40 52.54
CA SER A 456 15.22 -17.88 53.91
C SER A 456 14.52 -16.52 53.92
N GLU A 457 14.02 -16.10 55.09
CA GLU A 457 13.47 -14.75 55.26
C GLU A 457 14.50 -13.66 54.92
N GLU A 458 15.78 -13.89 55.25
CA GLU A 458 16.87 -12.95 54.93
C GLU A 458 17.10 -12.87 53.42
N PHE A 459 17.12 -14.00 52.73
CA PHE A 459 17.23 -14.06 51.27
C PHE A 459 16.04 -13.34 50.63
N THR A 460 14.83 -13.67 51.04
CA THR A 460 13.60 -13.05 50.51
C THR A 460 13.57 -11.55 50.76
N ARG A 461 13.96 -11.10 51.96
CA ARG A 461 14.06 -9.68 52.31
C ARG A 461 15.08 -8.95 51.43
N ALA A 462 16.24 -9.56 51.15
CA ALA A 462 17.23 -8.96 50.25
C ALA A 462 16.69 -8.79 48.82
N TYR A 463 15.88 -9.73 48.31
CA TYR A 463 15.25 -9.62 46.99
C TYR A 463 14.09 -8.61 46.95
N LEU A 464 13.39 -8.41 48.06
CA LEU A 464 12.29 -7.45 48.19
C LEU A 464 12.75 -6.01 48.50
N GLN A 465 14.01 -5.81 48.92
CA GLN A 465 14.57 -4.47 49.14
C GLN A 465 14.49 -3.59 47.89
N ARG A 466 14.62 -4.18 46.70
CA ARG A 466 14.49 -3.50 45.42
C ARG A 466 13.08 -3.68 44.86
N GLN A 467 12.20 -2.73 45.15
CA GLN A 467 10.82 -2.71 44.64
C GLN A 467 10.39 -1.31 44.18
N SER A 468 9.39 -1.27 43.30
CA SER A 468 8.76 -0.03 42.86
C SER A 468 7.64 0.38 43.82
N TYR A 469 7.71 1.59 44.35
CA TYR A 469 6.69 2.13 45.25
C TYR A 469 5.65 2.92 44.46
N ARG A 470 4.37 2.73 44.76
CA ARG A 470 3.25 3.41 44.05
C ARG A 470 2.41 4.29 44.98
N LYS A 471 2.80 4.40 46.25
CA LYS A 471 2.16 5.22 47.28
C LYS A 471 3.25 5.91 48.08
N PHE A 472 3.02 7.16 48.42
CA PHE A 472 3.94 7.97 49.19
C PHE A 472 3.19 8.65 50.35
N LEU A 473 3.89 8.84 51.46
CA LEU A 473 3.37 9.59 52.60
C LEU A 473 3.46 11.08 52.32
N ASP A 474 2.44 11.81 52.74
CA ASP A 474 2.43 13.28 52.73
C ASP A 474 3.27 13.82 53.90
N LYS A 475 4.59 13.58 53.83
CA LYS A 475 5.58 14.05 54.79
C LYS A 475 6.82 14.53 54.05
N PRO A 476 7.38 15.70 54.41
CA PRO A 476 8.56 16.23 53.73
C PRO A 476 9.79 15.33 53.92
N ILE A 477 10.68 15.38 52.92
CA ILE A 477 12.00 14.76 52.94
C ILE A 477 13.01 15.79 53.43
N SER A 478 13.96 15.43 54.28
CA SER A 478 15.03 16.36 54.66
C SER A 478 16.05 16.52 53.53
N LEU A 479 16.74 17.67 53.48
CA LEU A 479 17.86 17.87 52.56
C LEU A 479 18.92 16.77 52.69
N GLN A 480 19.20 16.33 53.92
CA GLN A 480 20.17 15.27 54.19
C GLN A 480 19.75 13.93 53.58
N GLU A 481 18.49 13.51 53.72
CA GLU A 481 17.99 12.25 53.14
C GLU A 481 18.00 12.30 51.60
N PHE A 482 17.60 13.43 51.01
CA PHE A 482 17.64 13.60 49.56
C PHE A 482 19.09 13.64 49.02
N SER A 483 20.01 14.31 49.73
CA SER A 483 21.44 14.29 49.42
C SER A 483 22.01 12.87 49.48
N GLN A 484 21.67 12.09 50.51
CA GLN A 484 22.10 10.71 50.62
C GLN A 484 21.57 9.83 49.48
N LEU A 485 20.31 10.02 49.07
CA LEU A 485 19.74 9.36 47.88
C LEU A 485 20.59 9.59 46.63
N ILE A 486 20.87 10.86 46.28
CA ILE A 486 21.57 11.19 45.04
C ILE A 486 23.10 11.07 45.14
N SER A 487 23.64 10.86 46.35
CA SER A 487 25.08 10.65 46.58
C SER A 487 25.63 9.43 45.84
N CYS A 488 24.78 8.43 45.56
CA CYS A 488 25.16 7.27 44.76
C CYS A 488 25.54 7.63 43.31
N LEU A 489 25.17 8.84 42.85
CA LEU A 489 25.49 9.38 41.53
C LEU A 489 26.71 10.31 41.53
N MET A 490 27.27 10.62 42.71
CA MET A 490 28.41 11.51 42.85
C MET A 490 29.66 10.95 42.16
N GLN A 491 30.43 11.86 41.59
CA GLN A 491 31.72 11.57 40.99
C GLN A 491 32.80 11.66 42.07
N ILE A 492 33.70 10.68 42.13
CA ILE A 492 34.84 10.68 43.07
C ILE A 492 36.17 10.64 42.34
N LYS A 493 37.16 11.38 42.84
CA LYS A 493 38.55 11.27 42.38
C LYS A 493 39.30 10.33 43.30
N LEU A 494 39.91 9.29 42.73
CA LEU A 494 40.72 8.31 43.46
C LEU A 494 42.20 8.59 43.18
N ASP A 495 43.06 8.46 44.18
CA ASP A 495 44.48 8.86 44.11
C ASP A 495 45.26 8.18 42.97
N ASN A 496 44.88 6.96 42.59
CA ASN A 496 45.54 6.16 41.55
C ASN A 496 44.77 6.06 40.23
N SER A 497 43.79 6.95 39.99
CA SER A 497 43.00 6.97 38.75
C SER A 497 43.20 8.28 37.98
N PRO A 498 43.61 8.25 36.70
CA PRO A 498 43.82 9.47 35.91
C PRO A 498 42.52 10.23 35.62
N LEU A 499 41.38 9.51 35.65
CA LEU A 499 40.05 10.06 35.47
C LEU A 499 39.21 9.85 36.73
N PRO A 500 38.28 10.77 37.03
CA PRO A 500 37.32 10.56 38.10
C PRO A 500 36.41 9.34 37.83
N LYS A 501 35.79 8.79 38.86
CA LYS A 501 34.99 7.56 38.80
C LYS A 501 33.56 7.79 39.28
N TYR A 502 32.63 7.05 38.69
CA TYR A 502 31.24 6.92 39.11
C TYR A 502 31.01 5.50 39.63
N ARG A 503 29.93 5.29 40.40
CA ARG A 503 29.48 3.95 40.82
C ARG A 503 28.82 3.15 39.69
N TYR A 504 28.60 3.78 38.53
CA TYR A 504 28.06 3.20 37.31
C TYR A 504 29.04 3.41 36.14
N ALA A 505 28.86 2.64 35.07
CA ALA A 505 29.70 2.78 33.87
C ALA A 505 29.28 4.03 33.08
N SER A 506 30.13 5.07 33.09
CA SER A 506 29.84 6.35 32.44
C SER A 506 30.75 6.63 31.24
N ALA A 507 30.81 5.70 30.29
CA ALA A 507 31.48 5.87 28.98
C ALA A 507 32.87 6.57 29.03
N GLY A 508 33.74 6.18 29.97
CA GLY A 508 35.05 6.84 30.16
C GLY A 508 35.02 8.11 31.02
N SER A 509 34.03 8.23 31.91
CA SER A 509 33.79 9.37 32.82
C SER A 509 33.28 10.64 32.14
N LEU A 510 32.63 10.50 30.98
CA LEU A 510 32.13 11.61 30.16
C LEU A 510 30.72 12.11 30.56
N TYR A 511 30.06 11.43 31.50
CA TYR A 511 28.74 11.81 32.03
C TYR A 511 27.67 12.09 30.94
N PRO A 512 27.46 11.17 29.99
CA PRO A 512 26.48 11.38 28.92
C PRO A 512 25.04 11.23 29.42
N VAL A 513 24.80 10.61 30.58
CA VAL A 513 23.47 10.53 31.20
C VAL A 513 23.39 11.52 32.36
N GLN A 514 22.78 12.67 32.08
CA GLN A 514 22.61 13.76 33.03
C GLN A 514 21.37 13.56 33.90
N THR A 515 21.44 14.00 35.16
CA THR A 515 20.35 13.87 36.12
C THR A 515 19.71 15.22 36.38
N TYR A 516 18.40 15.29 36.16
CA TYR A 516 17.57 16.45 36.48
C TYR A 516 16.55 16.06 37.55
N CYS A 517 16.16 17.00 38.39
CA CYS A 517 15.19 16.79 39.44
C CYS A 517 14.11 17.87 39.37
N TYR A 518 12.84 17.46 39.44
CA TYR A 518 11.74 18.35 39.70
C TYR A 518 11.33 18.21 41.18
N ILE A 519 11.35 19.31 41.92
CA ILE A 519 11.03 19.34 43.35
C ILE A 519 9.74 20.11 43.54
N LYS A 520 8.76 19.48 44.20
CA LYS A 520 7.46 20.10 44.46
C LYS A 520 7.50 21.07 45.64
N PRO A 521 6.51 21.97 45.74
CA PRO A 521 6.39 22.86 46.88
C PRO A 521 6.31 22.10 48.21
N ASN A 522 7.09 22.54 49.20
CA ASN A 522 7.10 22.03 50.58
C ASN A 522 7.39 20.53 50.72
N SER A 523 7.97 19.89 49.72
CA SER A 523 8.18 18.43 49.71
C SER A 523 9.58 18.00 50.14
N ILE A 524 10.59 18.86 49.97
CA ILE A 524 11.95 18.67 50.49
C ILE A 524 12.35 19.91 51.29
N ALA A 525 12.74 19.71 52.56
CA ALA A 525 13.15 20.79 53.44
C ALA A 525 14.38 21.52 52.89
N GLU A 526 14.40 22.84 53.02
CA GLU A 526 15.52 23.72 52.60
C GLU A 526 15.80 23.77 51.09
N ILE A 527 14.94 23.14 50.25
CA ILE A 527 15.02 23.24 48.80
C ILE A 527 13.76 23.93 48.27
N GLN A 528 13.93 25.01 47.51
CA GLN A 528 12.81 25.70 46.85
C GLN A 528 12.22 24.85 45.71
N PRO A 529 10.92 24.97 45.42
CA PRO A 529 10.30 24.24 44.31
C PRO A 529 10.84 24.70 42.95
N GLY A 530 11.05 23.74 42.05
CA GLY A 530 11.57 24.03 40.72
C GLY A 530 12.26 22.85 40.06
N ILE A 531 12.88 23.13 38.92
CA ILE A 531 13.65 22.15 38.14
C ILE A 531 15.13 22.41 38.36
N TYR A 532 15.86 21.35 38.67
CA TYR A 532 17.27 21.35 39.00
C TYR A 532 18.05 20.43 38.09
N TYR A 533 19.27 20.82 37.75
CA TYR A 533 20.30 19.93 37.24
C TYR A 533 21.24 19.51 38.37
N TYR A 534 21.56 18.23 38.47
CA TYR A 534 22.51 17.72 39.43
C TYR A 534 23.92 17.68 38.83
N ASN A 535 24.83 18.46 39.39
CA ASN A 535 26.26 18.39 39.09
C ASN A 535 26.92 17.31 39.97
N PRO A 536 27.32 16.15 39.41
CA PRO A 536 27.88 15.06 40.20
C PRO A 536 29.31 15.32 40.68
N ALA A 537 30.06 16.24 40.07
CA ALA A 537 31.45 16.56 40.46
C ALA A 537 31.51 17.38 41.75
N GLU A 538 30.54 18.26 41.96
CA GLU A 538 30.44 19.13 43.13
C GLU A 538 29.38 18.68 44.13
N HIS A 539 28.65 17.59 43.83
CA HIS A 539 27.48 17.14 44.58
C HIS A 539 26.47 18.28 44.83
N ARG A 540 26.12 19.01 43.77
CA ARG A 540 25.32 20.25 43.85
C ARG A 540 24.10 20.19 42.95
N LEU A 541 22.96 20.68 43.46
CA LEU A 541 21.77 20.95 42.66
C LEU A 541 21.82 22.40 42.17
N ILE A 542 21.69 22.59 40.86
CA ILE A 542 21.69 23.88 40.19
C ILE A 542 20.27 24.15 39.72
N LEU A 543 19.65 25.21 40.24
CA LEU A 543 18.30 25.61 39.84
C LEU A 543 18.33 26.13 38.40
N ILE A 544 17.48 25.55 37.55
CA ILE A 544 17.32 25.93 36.14
C ILE A 544 16.05 26.74 35.96
N GLN A 545 14.97 26.36 36.65
CA GLN A 545 13.68 27.04 36.56
C GLN A 545 12.99 27.07 37.93
N GLU A 546 12.69 28.28 38.41
CA GLU A 546 11.88 28.51 39.61
C GLU A 546 10.40 28.20 39.33
N ASN A 547 9.73 27.53 40.26
CA ASN A 547 8.29 27.28 40.21
C ASN A 547 7.77 26.61 38.90
N GLY A 548 8.61 25.88 38.17
CA GLY A 548 8.18 25.14 36.98
C GLY A 548 7.03 24.18 37.35
N GLN A 549 5.93 24.19 36.62
CA GLN A 549 4.82 23.27 36.86
C GLN A 549 4.84 22.15 35.83
N ILE A 550 4.97 20.91 36.28
CA ILE A 550 4.79 19.75 35.41
C ILE A 550 3.32 19.35 35.34
N ASP A 551 2.74 19.38 34.13
CA ASP A 551 1.38 18.88 33.89
C ASP A 551 1.33 17.39 34.27
N ASN A 552 0.49 17.03 35.23
CA ASN A 552 0.37 15.66 35.72
C ASN A 552 -0.17 14.69 34.66
N LYS A 553 -0.82 15.19 33.59
CA LYS A 553 -1.36 14.39 32.50
C LYS A 553 -0.29 13.61 31.74
N ILE A 554 0.95 14.09 31.71
CA ILE A 554 2.06 13.39 31.03
C ILE A 554 2.34 12.01 31.64
N TYR A 555 1.91 11.78 32.88
CA TYR A 555 2.08 10.50 33.58
C TYR A 555 0.97 9.49 33.25
N GLY A 556 -0.05 9.87 32.47
CA GLY A 556 -1.14 9.01 32.03
C GLY A 556 -1.77 8.24 33.20
N VAL A 557 -1.78 6.91 33.12
CA VAL A 557 -2.30 6.02 34.18
C VAL A 557 -1.57 6.15 35.53
N ASN A 558 -0.38 6.77 35.57
CA ASN A 558 0.41 7.00 36.79
C ASN A 558 0.21 8.41 37.38
N GLN A 559 -0.75 9.19 36.88
CA GLN A 559 -1.03 10.55 37.36
C GLN A 559 -1.18 10.63 38.88
N SER A 560 -1.96 9.72 39.48
CA SER A 560 -2.19 9.69 40.93
C SER A 560 -0.92 9.41 41.75
N ILE A 561 0.03 8.66 41.18
CA ILE A 561 1.33 8.36 41.81
C ILE A 561 2.21 9.61 41.76
N PHE A 562 2.24 10.30 40.62
CA PHE A 562 2.95 11.56 40.50
C PHE A 562 2.38 12.57 41.48
N GLU A 563 1.07 12.74 41.59
CA GLU A 563 0.42 13.68 42.52
C GLU A 563 0.86 13.49 43.98
N GLN A 564 0.97 12.24 44.43
CA GLN A 564 1.43 11.89 45.79
C GLN A 564 2.95 12.02 46.00
N SER A 565 3.74 12.05 44.92
CA SER A 565 5.20 12.11 45.03
C SER A 565 5.70 13.47 45.53
N ALA A 566 6.87 13.46 46.18
CA ALA A 566 7.57 14.66 46.62
C ALA A 566 8.41 15.29 45.49
N PHE A 567 8.99 14.46 44.63
CA PHE A 567 9.88 14.89 43.54
C PHE A 567 9.80 13.95 42.34
N ALA A 568 10.33 14.37 41.20
CA ALA A 568 10.63 13.52 40.07
C ALA A 568 12.11 13.63 39.67
N ILE A 569 12.70 12.53 39.20
CA ILE A 569 14.07 12.48 38.67
C ILE A 569 13.99 12.12 37.19
N PHE A 570 14.75 12.81 36.35
CA PHE A 570 14.83 12.59 34.91
C PHE A 570 16.27 12.29 34.52
N LEU A 571 16.46 11.22 33.76
CA LEU A 571 17.74 10.82 33.21
C LEU A 571 17.77 11.22 31.73
N MET A 572 18.62 12.19 31.41
CA MET A 572 18.71 12.85 30.11
C MET A 572 19.98 12.41 29.39
N GLY A 573 19.83 11.79 28.22
CA GLY A 573 20.95 11.32 27.40
C GLY A 573 21.48 12.40 26.48
N ASN A 574 22.74 12.79 26.63
CA ASN A 574 23.51 13.59 25.68
C ASN A 574 24.42 12.67 24.87
N PHE A 575 23.92 12.14 23.75
CA PHE A 575 24.65 11.15 22.95
C PHE A 575 25.89 11.73 22.28
N ASN A 576 25.87 13.03 21.94
CA ASN A 576 26.99 13.69 21.29
C ASN A 576 28.25 13.69 22.17
N ALA A 577 28.09 13.65 23.50
CA ALA A 577 29.21 13.56 24.44
C ALA A 577 30.07 12.30 24.21
N ILE A 578 29.47 11.22 23.70
CA ILE A 578 30.14 9.93 23.53
C ILE A 578 30.09 9.40 22.09
N HIS A 579 29.40 10.09 21.18
CA HIS A 579 29.33 9.76 19.76
C HIS A 579 30.72 9.67 19.09
N PRO A 580 31.72 10.53 19.39
CA PRO A 580 33.07 10.38 18.83
C PRO A 580 33.74 9.04 19.16
N ILE A 581 33.31 8.36 20.23
CA ILE A 581 33.89 7.10 20.71
C ILE A 581 33.06 5.90 20.25
N TYR A 582 31.72 6.01 20.32
CA TYR A 582 30.81 4.87 20.12
C TYR A 582 29.96 4.96 18.85
N GLY A 583 30.05 6.06 18.10
CA GLY A 583 29.27 6.30 16.89
C GLY A 583 27.77 6.11 17.12
N GLU A 584 27.13 5.36 16.23
CA GLU A 584 25.69 5.04 16.29
C GLU A 584 25.26 4.31 17.57
N LYS A 585 26.18 3.62 18.26
CA LYS A 585 25.88 2.91 19.52
C LYS A 585 25.78 3.83 20.74
N ALA A 586 26.06 5.12 20.61
CA ALA A 586 26.00 6.08 21.70
C ALA A 586 24.63 6.06 22.43
N LYS A 587 23.54 5.94 21.68
CA LYS A 587 22.18 5.84 22.26
C LYS A 587 22.02 4.60 23.14
N ASP A 588 22.45 3.45 22.65
CA ASP A 588 22.34 2.17 23.38
C ASP A 588 23.19 2.19 24.67
N PHE A 589 24.39 2.77 24.61
CA PHE A 589 25.24 2.93 25.79
C PHE A 589 24.60 3.81 26.85
N CYS A 590 24.00 4.94 26.45
CA CYS A 590 23.29 5.80 27.38
C CYS A 590 22.07 5.12 28.00
N LEU A 591 21.33 4.28 27.25
CA LEU A 591 20.22 3.49 27.81
C LEU A 591 20.72 2.47 28.86
N LEU A 592 21.86 1.81 28.60
CA LEU A 592 22.49 0.92 29.58
C LEU A 592 22.94 1.69 30.84
N GLU A 593 23.59 2.84 30.66
CA GLU A 593 24.04 3.71 31.74
C GLU A 593 22.86 4.21 32.59
N ALA A 594 21.77 4.65 31.94
CA ALA A 594 20.53 5.01 32.62
C ALA A 594 19.97 3.81 33.43
N GLY A 595 20.05 2.59 32.91
CA GLY A 595 19.68 1.37 33.62
C GLY A 595 20.51 1.13 34.89
N TYR A 596 21.83 1.36 34.85
CA TYR A 596 22.70 1.25 36.02
C TYR A 596 22.42 2.34 37.07
N ILE A 597 22.23 3.59 36.62
CA ILE A 597 21.83 4.71 37.48
C ILE A 597 20.50 4.39 38.16
N SER A 598 19.54 3.85 37.40
CA SER A 598 18.23 3.43 37.90
C SER A 598 18.36 2.40 39.02
N GLN A 599 19.23 1.41 38.84
CA GLN A 599 19.47 0.39 39.85
C GLN A 599 20.05 1.00 41.14
N LEU A 600 21.06 1.87 41.03
CA LEU A 600 21.69 2.52 42.18
C LEU A 600 20.70 3.36 42.97
N LEU A 601 19.85 4.13 42.29
CA LEU A 601 18.81 4.94 42.92
C LEU A 601 17.79 4.04 43.65
N MET A 602 17.29 3.00 42.99
CA MET A 602 16.30 2.07 43.53
C MET A 602 16.81 1.28 44.75
N GLU A 603 18.10 0.96 44.81
CA GLU A 603 18.73 0.29 45.97
C GLU A 603 19.09 1.25 47.10
N THR A 604 19.35 2.52 46.79
CA THR A 604 19.75 3.53 47.77
C THR A 604 18.53 4.14 48.47
N ALA A 605 17.45 4.41 47.74
CA ALA A 605 16.28 5.13 48.28
C ALA A 605 15.69 4.50 49.56
N PRO A 606 15.45 3.17 49.64
CA PRO A 606 14.81 2.58 50.82
C PRO A 606 15.68 2.67 52.08
N LYS A 607 17.01 2.81 51.94
CA LYS A 607 17.95 2.99 53.07
C LYS A 607 17.77 4.34 53.77
N HIS A 608 17.07 5.26 53.13
CA HIS A 608 16.77 6.62 53.62
C HIS A 608 15.26 6.86 53.71
N GLU A 609 14.46 5.79 53.81
CA GLU A 609 12.98 5.85 53.88
C GLU A 609 12.32 6.56 52.69
N ILE A 610 12.99 6.53 51.52
CA ILE A 610 12.48 7.07 50.27
C ILE A 610 12.09 5.90 49.35
N GLY A 611 10.92 6.01 48.73
CA GLY A 611 10.50 5.11 47.65
C GLY A 611 10.64 5.78 46.29
N LEU A 612 10.93 4.98 45.28
CA LEU A 612 10.93 5.42 43.88
C LEU A 612 9.97 4.56 43.04
N CYS A 613 9.30 5.20 42.09
CA CYS A 613 8.50 4.57 41.05
C CYS A 613 9.12 4.89 39.68
N PRO A 614 9.71 3.90 38.99
CA PRO A 614 10.16 4.09 37.62
C PRO A 614 8.98 4.35 36.68
N ILE A 615 9.07 5.40 35.87
CA ILE A 615 8.06 5.77 34.88
C ILE A 615 8.68 5.62 33.48
N GLY A 616 8.19 4.63 32.73
CA GLY A 616 8.76 4.19 31.46
C GLY A 616 8.22 4.90 30.21
N THR A 617 7.11 5.62 30.31
CA THR A 617 6.48 6.35 29.21
C THR A 617 6.05 7.72 29.71
N LEU A 618 6.74 8.75 29.23
CA LEU A 618 6.39 10.15 29.39
C LEU A 618 6.46 10.81 28.01
N GLU A 619 5.45 11.61 27.69
CA GLU A 619 5.48 12.49 26.51
C GLU A 619 6.43 13.65 26.77
N PHE A 620 7.71 13.43 26.49
CA PHE A 620 8.78 14.35 26.85
C PHE A 620 8.76 15.66 26.05
N GLU A 621 8.27 15.61 24.82
CA GLU A 621 8.11 16.78 23.92
C GLU A 621 7.30 17.90 24.61
N THR A 622 6.35 17.52 25.47
CA THR A 622 5.46 18.43 26.20
C THR A 622 6.17 19.22 27.32
N ILE A 623 7.34 18.78 27.76
CA ILE A 623 8.07 19.37 28.90
C ILE A 623 9.51 19.77 28.59
N GLN A 624 10.00 19.55 27.36
CA GLN A 624 11.39 19.77 26.97
C GLN A 624 11.86 21.22 27.18
N GLU A 625 10.98 22.21 26.96
CA GLU A 625 11.29 23.64 27.09
C GLU A 625 11.65 24.05 28.52
N TRP A 626 11.21 23.30 29.53
CA TRP A 626 11.40 23.63 30.95
C TRP A 626 12.76 23.22 31.50
N PHE A 627 13.43 22.28 30.86
CA PHE A 627 14.71 21.74 31.34
C PHE A 627 15.92 22.48 30.76
N ASN A 628 15.72 23.48 29.91
CA ASN A 628 16.78 24.23 29.19
C ASN A 628 17.81 23.30 28.54
N LEU A 629 17.32 22.31 27.80
CA LEU A 629 18.11 21.22 27.25
C LEU A 629 18.78 21.61 25.94
N GLU A 630 19.93 20.99 25.65
CA GLU A 630 20.51 21.05 24.33
C GLU A 630 19.62 20.27 23.33
N PRO A 631 19.53 20.68 22.04
CA PRO A 631 18.63 20.09 21.05
C PRO A 631 18.78 18.57 20.85
N ASN A 632 19.92 18.02 21.23
CA ASN A 632 20.31 16.61 21.09
C ASN A 632 20.11 15.79 22.38
N GLN A 633 19.57 16.38 23.44
CA GLN A 633 19.28 15.66 24.67
C GLN A 633 17.90 15.03 24.64
N ILE A 634 17.82 13.75 24.99
CA ILE A 634 16.54 13.04 25.06
C ILE A 634 16.32 12.41 26.43
N LEU A 635 15.07 12.29 26.83
CA LEU A 635 14.69 11.55 28.02
C LEU A 635 14.95 10.05 27.81
N LEU A 636 15.74 9.46 28.69
CA LEU A 636 16.02 8.03 28.72
C LEU A 636 15.12 7.31 29.72
N HIS A 637 14.98 7.89 30.90
CA HIS A 637 14.18 7.32 31.97
C HIS A 637 13.78 8.35 33.01
N SER A 638 12.76 8.04 33.81
CA SER A 638 12.32 8.93 34.88
C SER A 638 11.78 8.18 36.08
N PHE A 639 11.74 8.88 37.21
CA PHE A 639 11.21 8.40 38.48
C PHE A 639 10.30 9.43 39.08
N VAL A 640 9.30 8.98 39.83
CA VAL A 640 8.65 9.78 40.85
C VAL A 640 9.00 9.20 42.21
N GLY A 641 9.24 10.07 43.20
CA GLY A 641 9.78 9.66 44.48
C GLY A 641 9.17 10.40 45.64
N GLY A 642 9.12 9.76 46.80
CA GLY A 642 8.51 10.31 48.00
C GLY A 642 8.79 9.47 49.23
N ARG A 643 8.37 9.98 50.39
CA ARG A 643 8.48 9.27 51.67
C ARG A 643 7.66 7.98 51.62
N ILE A 644 8.18 6.89 52.18
CA ILE A 644 7.45 5.61 52.30
C ILE A 644 7.26 5.21 53.75
N ASP A 645 6.25 4.37 54.00
CA ASP A 645 6.11 3.67 55.27
C ASP A 645 6.95 2.39 55.24
N THR A 646 7.95 2.29 56.10
CA THR A 646 8.81 1.11 56.22
C THR A 646 8.04 -0.11 56.74
N ALA A 647 6.90 0.07 57.41
CA ALA A 647 6.04 -1.02 57.87
C ALA A 647 5.31 -1.73 56.73
N TRP A 648 5.12 -1.06 55.58
CA TRP A 648 4.48 -1.62 54.37
C TRP A 648 5.38 -2.60 53.60
N THR A 649 6.63 -2.79 54.05
CA THR A 649 7.66 -3.63 53.40
C THR A 649 7.97 -4.94 54.13
N LYS A 650 7.20 -5.29 55.16
CA LYS A 650 7.27 -6.58 55.87
C LYS A 650 6.16 -7.53 55.47
#